data_AF-A0A418RNI9-F1
#
_entry.id   AF-A0A418RNI9-F1
#
_cell.length_a   1.000
_cell.length_b   1.000
_cell.length_c   1.000
_cell.angle_alpha   90.00
_cell.angle_beta   90.00
_cell.angle_gamma   90.00
#
_symmetry.space_group_name_H-M   'P 1'
#
loop_
_entity.id
_entity.type
_entity.pdbx_description
1 polymer ?
#
loop_
_entity_poly.entity_id
_entity_poly.type
_entity_poly.pdbx_seq_one_letter_code
_entity_poly.pdbx_strand_id
1 'polypeptide(L)'
;MKTQNILKLLLLTIVFFGTTLPLAATIPAPTLTFSATPSSVTIGATSVLTWSTTNTTNCVGAGGWSGTQTLSGTFTTPALNSTTIYTLTCTGLDGSAVSQNATITTTSSIVNAGSKMGVNISYINDWGDRQHTFIDVMKQARGFASLQCPWDPVACPVPLDANGWPTTDFGVFFLTPPSDPLGRPLTTTYPSMFGTYKLSFTGQATVRPYNYGQVQNVVYNALTNTTTADLVIRPTDGYVALTFSNTTHGAQNVQLLRPGYALGTGQVFTSEFLNALAPFSTIRTMEALETNSNPATSWATRTLTTAPTQHGSLGIAWEYVIQLANATGKDIWINIPDQVDLNDPSANNYVVQLATLIKNTLNPGIHVYVEYSNELWNGGFTQTHTNTASAVADVNSGADPSLNYDKINNQWYWGYRRAAHQTLKISQLFAGVFGPSAINDTIRPVYMSQYVQPYLTEDSLRYLAANFGAPNQYIYGVGGAPYFSPQIAYSDVNGLFTSLLKGLNTILPGFSGLSAYNGGIDYSAKFRSIANYFGLKTLMYEGGPDLTVNRTNNAIVQSSESDARINQVVQAELASAIGCGNDLFMYYKLASPTSDPFGAYEDLTLPTPKSIALNTVAKTPLSNYNVCTTSIPTLTFGASPSSVTVGSNSVLSWSSTNTTACVGSGGWKGSQALSGTFTTPALNSTTIYTLTCTLPDGSTVSQNTTVTVTSPVVNAGSKMGINIGPINDSSDRQLTFIDIMKQARGFASLNCPWDPVNCPVPLNANGWPTTDFGVFFLTPPGDPLGRSLISTYPSMFGTYKLSFTGKATVRPYNYGLVQNIVYNASSNTTTADVIIRSTDGYVALTFSNTTNGVQNIRLLRPGYSLGTNQVFTSEFLNALAPFSTLRTTEAQLTYAAFGASWATRKLASDPTQQDPRGIAWEYIIQLANATGKDIWVNIPEQVDLNDPTADNYVIQLAALIKNTLNPGIHVYVEYSNRILQDSGNMSSAVSDVASGIDPSLNYDNANSQWYWAYRRAAHQTLKISQLFAEVFGPAAINTRIRPVLMSLYSQPYFAEDSLRYLNTNFGVPSQYLYGIGGAPYASPSTTYSDMNGLFAALQTGLNSILPAFSGLPTYNGGVVYNGISFKSLANYYGLKTLMYEGGPNLSANNTNAALVESAESDIRINQVVQAELADAIGCGNDLFMYYKLAAPSNNLFGAYEDLTLSTPKSNALNTVAATPLSNYNACTTSTNQLYIQ
;
A
#
# COMPACT_ATOMS: atom_id res chain seq x y z
N MET A 1 -51.86 -36.49 25.81
CA MET A 1 -52.68 -36.57 27.04
C MET A 1 -53.27 -35.19 27.32
N LYS A 2 -54.04 -34.98 28.40
CA LYS A 2 -54.88 -33.77 28.65
C LYS A 2 -54.17 -32.63 29.44
N THR A 3 -54.84 -31.46 29.53
CA THR A 3 -54.89 -30.47 30.68
C THR A 3 -53.61 -29.66 31.04
N GLN A 4 -53.60 -28.51 31.77
CA GLN A 4 -54.46 -27.28 32.03
C GLN A 4 -53.81 -26.47 33.21
N ASN A 5 -54.11 -25.22 33.63
CA ASN A 5 -55.00 -24.10 33.22
C ASN A 5 -54.22 -22.78 32.92
N ILE A 6 -54.11 -21.65 33.68
CA ILE A 6 -54.51 -21.17 35.04
C ILE A 6 -54.71 -19.61 35.05
N LEU A 7 -55.90 -19.12 35.48
CA LEU A 7 -56.27 -17.82 36.16
C LEU A 7 -55.93 -16.44 35.50
N LYS A 8 -56.62 -15.27 35.69
CA LYS A 8 -57.64 -14.67 36.62
C LYS A 8 -58.22 -13.34 35.97
N LEU A 9 -59.16 -12.45 36.40
CA LEU A 9 -60.15 -12.26 37.50
C LEU A 9 -61.15 -11.05 37.24
N LEU A 10 -62.49 -11.22 37.18
CA LEU A 10 -63.59 -10.20 37.43
C LEU A 10 -63.69 -8.92 36.51
N LEU A 11 -64.64 -7.93 36.58
CA LEU A 11 -66.15 -7.79 36.69
C LEU A 11 -66.54 -6.25 36.49
N LEU A 12 -67.74 -5.60 36.54
CA LEU A 12 -69.19 -5.87 36.85
C LEU A 12 -70.14 -4.66 36.42
N THR A 13 -71.23 -4.86 35.63
CA THR A 13 -72.52 -4.03 35.54
C THR A 13 -72.46 -2.53 35.04
N ILE A 14 -73.48 -1.66 34.77
CA ILE A 14 -74.97 -1.54 34.49
C ILE A 14 -75.28 -0.04 34.08
N VAL A 15 -76.35 0.53 33.45
CA VAL A 15 -77.73 0.22 32.91
C VAL A 15 -77.84 0.73 31.42
N PHE A 16 -78.88 1.25 30.70
CA PHE A 16 -80.34 1.58 30.87
C PHE A 16 -81.24 1.51 29.57
N PHE A 17 -82.16 2.47 29.34
CA PHE A 17 -83.29 2.54 28.38
C PHE A 17 -82.99 2.81 26.87
N GLY A 18 -83.68 2.06 25.99
CA GLY A 18 -84.61 2.64 24.98
C GLY A 18 -84.18 2.86 23.51
N THR A 19 -84.64 2.00 22.59
CA THR A 19 -85.10 2.33 21.20
C THR A 19 -85.60 1.06 20.47
N THR A 20 -86.22 1.22 19.29
CA THR A 20 -86.67 0.12 18.41
C THR A 20 -85.48 -0.66 17.83
N LEU A 21 -85.54 -2.00 17.90
CA LEU A 21 -84.53 -2.89 17.32
C LEU A 21 -84.84 -3.28 15.86
N PRO A 22 -84.12 -2.75 14.85
CA PRO A 22 -83.76 -3.57 13.70
C PRO A 22 -82.77 -4.64 14.17
N LEU A 23 -82.88 -5.87 13.67
CA LEU A 23 -81.92 -6.93 13.97
C LEU A 23 -80.64 -6.71 13.16
N ALA A 24 -79.79 -5.80 13.64
CA ALA A 24 -78.51 -5.46 13.03
C ALA A 24 -77.55 -6.66 13.13
N ALA A 25 -77.61 -7.55 12.14
CA ALA A 25 -76.65 -8.63 11.97
C ALA A 25 -75.24 -8.01 11.84
N THR A 26 -74.37 -8.31 12.80
CA THR A 26 -72.98 -7.84 12.80
C THR A 26 -72.26 -8.43 11.59
N ILE A 27 -72.06 -7.60 10.56
CA ILE A 27 -71.29 -7.98 9.37
C ILE A 27 -69.90 -8.39 9.85
N PRO A 28 -69.42 -9.63 9.58
CA PRO A 28 -68.12 -10.04 10.06
C PRO A 28 -67.01 -9.32 9.29
N ALA A 29 -65.89 -9.05 9.95
CA ALA A 29 -64.76 -8.35 9.36
C ALA A 29 -64.21 -9.08 8.11
N PRO A 30 -63.67 -8.35 7.11
CA PRO A 30 -63.11 -8.94 5.91
C PRO A 30 -61.84 -9.73 6.22
N THR A 31 -61.75 -10.93 5.66
CA THR A 31 -60.53 -11.75 5.69
C THR A 31 -59.89 -11.78 4.31
N LEU A 32 -58.56 -11.74 4.25
CA LEU A 32 -57.78 -11.98 3.04
C LEU A 32 -56.73 -13.07 3.32
N THR A 33 -56.52 -13.94 2.35
CA THR A 33 -55.35 -14.81 2.25
C THR A 33 -54.68 -14.52 0.91
N PHE A 34 -53.41 -14.14 0.89
CA PHE A 34 -52.64 -13.86 -0.32
C PHE A 34 -51.26 -14.50 -0.24
N SER A 35 -50.85 -15.22 -1.28
CA SER A 35 -49.56 -15.90 -1.35
C SER A 35 -49.02 -15.98 -2.78
N ALA A 36 -47.72 -16.26 -2.91
CA ALA A 36 -47.05 -16.54 -4.18
C ALA A 36 -46.43 -17.93 -4.15
N THR A 37 -46.64 -18.71 -5.20
CA THR A 37 -46.07 -20.07 -5.35
C THR A 37 -45.41 -20.22 -6.72
N PRO A 38 -44.08 -20.45 -6.79
CA PRO A 38 -43.11 -20.35 -5.69
C PRO A 38 -42.82 -18.88 -5.33
N SER A 39 -42.59 -18.59 -4.04
CA SER A 39 -42.21 -17.25 -3.57
C SER A 39 -40.76 -16.85 -3.87
N SER A 40 -40.00 -17.75 -4.50
CA SER A 40 -38.68 -17.51 -5.06
C SER A 40 -38.61 -18.12 -6.46
N VAL A 41 -38.17 -17.35 -7.44
CA VAL A 41 -38.06 -17.74 -8.86
C VAL A 41 -36.65 -17.47 -9.36
N THR A 42 -36.27 -18.04 -10.50
CA THR A 42 -35.09 -17.56 -11.22
C THR A 42 -35.39 -16.26 -11.96
N ILE A 43 -34.40 -15.42 -12.23
CA ILE A 43 -34.53 -14.30 -13.18
C ILE A 43 -35.09 -14.82 -14.51
N GLY A 44 -36.07 -14.11 -15.08
CA GLY A 44 -36.77 -14.50 -16.30
C GLY A 44 -37.88 -15.55 -16.10
N ALA A 45 -38.03 -16.14 -14.91
CA ALA A 45 -39.13 -17.08 -14.61
C ALA A 45 -40.34 -16.38 -13.96
N THR A 46 -41.46 -17.11 -13.89
CA THR A 46 -42.75 -16.61 -13.40
C THR A 46 -43.14 -17.28 -12.08
N SER A 47 -44.06 -16.65 -11.34
CA SER A 47 -44.69 -17.20 -10.13
C SER A 47 -46.21 -17.13 -10.26
N VAL A 48 -46.94 -17.92 -9.47
CA VAL A 48 -48.41 -17.86 -9.40
C VAL A 48 -48.83 -17.24 -8.08
N LEU A 49 -49.38 -16.02 -8.13
CA LEU A 49 -50.11 -15.41 -7.03
C LEU A 49 -51.45 -16.12 -6.86
N THR A 50 -51.86 -16.36 -5.62
CA THR A 50 -53.17 -16.96 -5.28
C THR A 50 -53.81 -16.18 -4.15
N TRP A 51 -55.11 -15.88 -4.24
CA TRP A 51 -55.84 -15.24 -3.16
C TRP A 51 -57.27 -15.74 -2.98
N SER A 52 -57.78 -15.56 -1.76
CA SER A 52 -59.19 -15.74 -1.40
C SER A 52 -59.58 -14.72 -0.34
N THR A 53 -60.86 -14.34 -0.31
CA THR A 53 -61.41 -13.43 0.70
C THR A 53 -62.76 -13.90 1.22
N THR A 54 -63.15 -13.40 2.40
CA THR A 54 -64.52 -13.51 2.91
C THR A 54 -64.97 -12.15 3.45
N ASN A 55 -66.29 -11.91 3.42
CA ASN A 55 -66.96 -10.68 3.85
C ASN A 55 -66.49 -9.39 3.12
N THR A 56 -66.04 -9.51 1.87
CA THR A 56 -65.52 -8.41 1.03
C THR A 56 -66.45 -8.01 -0.11
N THR A 57 -66.31 -6.76 -0.57
CA THR A 57 -67.06 -6.19 -1.71
C THR A 57 -66.18 -5.90 -2.92
N ASN A 58 -64.92 -5.52 -2.71
CA ASN A 58 -63.98 -5.09 -3.74
C ASN A 58 -62.54 -5.46 -3.35
N CYS A 59 -61.66 -5.66 -4.33
CA CYS A 59 -60.23 -5.87 -4.16
C CYS A 59 -59.43 -5.11 -5.23
N VAL A 60 -58.32 -4.47 -4.84
CA VAL A 60 -57.45 -3.68 -5.75
C VAL A 60 -55.99 -4.10 -5.57
N GLY A 61 -55.34 -4.42 -6.69
CA GLY A 61 -53.91 -4.73 -6.74
C GLY A 61 -53.03 -3.48 -6.87
N ALA A 62 -51.86 -3.51 -6.25
CA ALA A 62 -50.81 -2.51 -6.35
C ALA A 62 -49.40 -3.15 -6.27
N GLY A 63 -48.35 -2.41 -6.63
CA GLY A 63 -46.98 -2.93 -6.70
C GLY A 63 -46.69 -3.55 -8.08
N GLY A 64 -46.28 -4.83 -8.13
CA GLY A 64 -46.00 -5.55 -9.39
C GLY A 64 -47.20 -5.80 -10.32
N TRP A 65 -48.40 -5.33 -9.94
CA TRP A 65 -49.64 -5.33 -10.71
C TRP A 65 -50.49 -4.11 -10.33
N SER A 66 -51.57 -3.87 -11.06
CA SER A 66 -52.52 -2.79 -10.79
C SER A 66 -53.97 -3.18 -11.12
N GLY A 67 -54.92 -2.40 -10.61
CA GLY A 67 -56.34 -2.51 -10.97
C GLY A 67 -57.17 -3.48 -10.13
N THR A 68 -58.47 -3.49 -10.37
CA THR A 68 -59.47 -4.28 -9.63
C THR A 68 -59.27 -5.78 -9.87
N GLN A 69 -59.33 -6.55 -8.79
CA GLN A 69 -59.20 -8.01 -8.78
C GLN A 69 -60.51 -8.68 -8.33
N THR A 70 -60.70 -9.94 -8.71
CA THR A 70 -61.82 -10.76 -8.20
C THR A 70 -61.67 -11.01 -6.69
N LEU A 71 -62.75 -11.41 -6.00
CA LEU A 71 -62.69 -11.70 -4.55
C LEU A 71 -61.89 -12.97 -4.21
N SER A 72 -61.73 -13.86 -5.19
CA SER A 72 -60.79 -15.00 -5.16
C SER A 72 -60.24 -15.23 -6.56
N GLY A 73 -58.98 -15.66 -6.67
CA GLY A 73 -58.35 -15.86 -7.97
C GLY A 73 -56.89 -16.29 -7.92
N THR A 74 -56.32 -16.44 -9.10
CA THR A 74 -54.90 -16.73 -9.34
C THR A 74 -54.38 -15.84 -10.46
N PHE A 75 -53.15 -15.34 -10.33
CA PHE A 75 -52.48 -14.53 -11.33
C PHE A 75 -51.05 -15.02 -11.53
N THR A 76 -50.74 -15.50 -12.74
CA THR A 76 -49.36 -15.81 -13.13
C THR A 76 -48.64 -14.51 -13.47
N THR A 77 -47.50 -14.24 -12.82
CA THR A 77 -46.71 -13.04 -13.09
C THR A 77 -46.11 -13.08 -14.50
N PRO A 78 -45.76 -11.90 -15.07
CA PRO A 78 -44.74 -11.82 -16.10
C PRO A 78 -43.41 -12.46 -15.65
N ALA A 79 -42.49 -12.65 -16.59
CA ALA A 79 -41.10 -13.00 -16.29
C ALA A 79 -40.49 -11.94 -15.36
N LEU A 80 -40.02 -12.35 -14.17
CA LEU A 80 -39.53 -11.43 -13.15
C LEU A 80 -38.02 -11.25 -13.24
N ASN A 81 -37.58 -10.00 -13.36
CA ASN A 81 -36.17 -9.63 -13.51
C ASN A 81 -35.60 -8.93 -12.26
N SER A 82 -36.44 -8.66 -11.26
CA SER A 82 -36.05 -8.16 -9.94
C SER A 82 -37.07 -8.61 -8.87
N THR A 83 -36.66 -8.59 -7.60
CA THR A 83 -37.52 -8.97 -6.47
C THR A 83 -38.72 -8.02 -6.42
N THR A 84 -39.91 -8.58 -6.65
CA THR A 84 -41.13 -7.81 -6.90
C THR A 84 -42.14 -8.03 -5.77
N ILE A 85 -42.68 -6.94 -5.22
CA ILE A 85 -43.72 -6.98 -4.20
C ILE A 85 -45.07 -6.74 -4.87
N TYR A 86 -45.99 -7.67 -4.65
CA TYR A 86 -47.40 -7.53 -5.02
C TYR A 86 -48.20 -7.23 -3.75
N THR A 87 -49.05 -6.20 -3.79
CA THR A 87 -49.97 -5.84 -2.71
C THR A 87 -51.39 -6.06 -3.18
N LEU A 88 -52.25 -6.58 -2.30
CA LEU A 88 -53.68 -6.72 -2.53
C LEU A 88 -54.44 -6.13 -1.34
N THR A 89 -55.30 -5.14 -1.61
CA THR A 89 -56.13 -4.47 -0.60
C THR A 89 -57.60 -4.67 -0.93
N CYS A 90 -58.38 -5.19 0.01
CA CYS A 90 -59.80 -5.49 -0.18
C CYS A 90 -60.67 -4.77 0.86
N THR A 91 -61.82 -4.26 0.40
CA THR A 91 -62.82 -3.57 1.22
C THR A 91 -63.87 -4.55 1.72
N GLY A 92 -64.24 -4.45 2.99
CA GLY A 92 -65.28 -5.26 3.63
C GLY A 92 -66.70 -4.85 3.29
N LEU A 93 -67.64 -5.74 3.57
CA LEU A 93 -69.09 -5.46 3.63
C LEU A 93 -69.44 -4.51 4.80
N ASP A 94 -68.56 -4.41 5.80
CA ASP A 94 -68.63 -3.49 6.94
C ASP A 94 -68.01 -2.11 6.65
N GLY A 95 -67.41 -1.93 5.45
CA GLY A 95 -66.69 -0.72 5.05
C GLY A 95 -65.25 -0.62 5.56
N SER A 96 -64.74 -1.62 6.30
CA SER A 96 -63.32 -1.68 6.70
C SER A 96 -62.44 -2.15 5.53
N ALA A 97 -61.13 -2.23 5.73
CA ALA A 97 -60.19 -2.69 4.70
C ALA A 97 -59.13 -3.63 5.28
N VAL A 98 -58.79 -4.68 4.52
CA VAL A 98 -57.72 -5.64 4.81
C VAL A 98 -56.71 -5.62 3.67
N SER A 99 -55.40 -5.67 3.97
CA SER A 99 -54.33 -5.63 2.97
C SER A 99 -53.24 -6.64 3.29
N GLN A 100 -52.69 -7.29 2.25
CA GLN A 100 -51.57 -8.23 2.36
C GLN A 100 -50.59 -8.06 1.20
N ASN A 101 -49.33 -8.44 1.44
CA ASN A 101 -48.26 -8.45 0.47
C ASN A 101 -47.81 -9.87 0.15
N ALA A 102 -47.59 -10.16 -1.13
CA ALA A 102 -46.88 -11.33 -1.62
C ALA A 102 -45.58 -10.86 -2.30
N THR A 103 -44.44 -11.08 -1.63
CA THR A 103 -43.11 -10.82 -2.20
C THR A 103 -42.63 -12.03 -2.97
N ILE A 104 -42.17 -11.82 -4.20
CA ILE A 104 -41.50 -12.85 -5.00
C ILE A 104 -40.04 -12.44 -5.18
N THR A 105 -39.13 -13.23 -4.60
CA THR A 105 -37.69 -13.01 -4.73
C THR A 105 -37.19 -13.57 -6.07
N THR A 106 -36.47 -12.75 -6.84
CA THR A 106 -35.74 -13.23 -8.00
C THR A 106 -34.33 -13.64 -7.60
N THR A 107 -33.95 -14.87 -7.89
CA THR A 107 -32.59 -15.39 -7.77
C THR A 107 -31.99 -15.47 -9.17
N SER A 108 -30.78 -14.98 -9.42
CA SER A 108 -30.16 -15.24 -10.73
C SER A 108 -29.80 -16.72 -10.79
N SER A 109 -30.34 -17.45 -11.78
CA SER A 109 -29.85 -18.79 -12.12
C SER A 109 -28.37 -18.68 -12.45
N ILE A 110 -27.53 -19.22 -11.57
CA ILE A 110 -26.07 -19.01 -11.51
C ILE A 110 -25.64 -17.53 -11.57
N VAL A 111 -25.82 -16.80 -10.45
CA VAL A 111 -24.76 -15.85 -10.04
C VAL A 111 -23.52 -16.68 -9.73
N ASN A 112 -22.68 -16.89 -10.74
CA ASN A 112 -21.43 -17.61 -10.57
C ASN A 112 -20.38 -16.65 -10.00
N ALA A 113 -20.55 -16.26 -8.73
CA ALA A 113 -19.75 -15.23 -8.04
C ALA A 113 -18.26 -15.60 -7.83
N GLY A 114 -17.84 -16.78 -8.28
CA GLY A 114 -16.45 -17.20 -8.40
C GLY A 114 -15.99 -17.50 -9.84
N SER A 115 -16.80 -17.18 -10.85
CA SER A 115 -16.36 -17.23 -12.25
C SER A 115 -15.28 -16.18 -12.47
N LYS A 116 -14.20 -16.55 -13.15
CA LYS A 116 -13.13 -15.65 -13.59
C LYS A 116 -13.17 -15.39 -15.09
N MET A 117 -14.32 -15.61 -15.72
CA MET A 117 -14.54 -15.36 -17.15
C MET A 117 -15.49 -14.20 -17.34
N GLY A 118 -15.10 -13.22 -18.14
CA GLY A 118 -16.03 -12.32 -18.80
C GLY A 118 -16.11 -12.55 -20.30
N VAL A 119 -16.93 -11.75 -20.97
CA VAL A 119 -17.07 -11.75 -22.42
C VAL A 119 -17.22 -10.31 -22.92
N ASN A 120 -16.69 -10.00 -24.09
CA ASN A 120 -17.02 -8.75 -24.79
C ASN A 120 -18.28 -8.92 -25.67
N ILE A 121 -19.19 -7.95 -25.62
CA ILE A 121 -20.44 -7.96 -26.40
C ILE A 121 -20.29 -7.19 -27.72
N SER A 122 -20.91 -7.75 -28.76
CA SER A 122 -20.76 -7.34 -30.16
C SER A 122 -21.40 -5.99 -30.49
N TYR A 123 -21.00 -5.44 -31.64
CA TYR A 123 -21.61 -4.27 -32.27
C TYR A 123 -23.14 -4.35 -32.38
N ILE A 124 -23.81 -3.21 -32.26
CA ILE A 124 -25.27 -3.08 -32.41
C ILE A 124 -25.58 -2.50 -33.79
N ASN A 125 -25.83 -3.39 -34.76
CA ASN A 125 -26.19 -3.02 -36.14
C ASN A 125 -27.01 -4.15 -36.82
N ASP A 126 -27.55 -3.90 -38.01
CA ASP A 126 -28.48 -4.82 -38.65
C ASP A 126 -27.84 -6.09 -39.24
N TRP A 127 -26.51 -6.12 -39.44
CA TRP A 127 -25.80 -7.26 -40.06
C TRP A 127 -24.94 -8.08 -39.08
N GLY A 128 -24.45 -7.47 -38.01
CA GLY A 128 -23.46 -8.01 -37.09
C GLY A 128 -23.97 -8.36 -35.70
N ASP A 129 -25.08 -7.78 -35.23
CA ASP A 129 -25.68 -8.17 -33.94
C ASP A 129 -26.35 -9.56 -34.07
N ARG A 130 -25.54 -10.60 -33.84
CA ARG A 130 -25.94 -12.01 -33.71
C ARG A 130 -26.26 -12.42 -32.26
N GLN A 131 -25.99 -11.53 -31.30
CA GLN A 131 -26.32 -11.71 -29.89
C GLN A 131 -27.75 -11.24 -29.57
N HIS A 132 -28.43 -10.62 -30.54
CA HIS A 132 -29.83 -10.19 -30.48
C HIS A 132 -30.12 -9.35 -29.23
N THR A 133 -29.26 -8.35 -28.99
CA THR A 133 -29.14 -7.58 -27.75
C THR A 133 -30.48 -7.06 -27.23
N PHE A 134 -31.21 -6.34 -28.08
CA PHE A 134 -32.48 -5.69 -27.76
C PHE A 134 -33.68 -6.51 -28.24
N ILE A 135 -34.78 -6.50 -27.46
CA ILE A 135 -36.06 -7.07 -27.91
C ILE A 135 -36.66 -6.29 -29.08
N ASP A 136 -36.32 -5.00 -29.19
CA ASP A 136 -36.81 -4.07 -30.21
C ASP A 136 -35.74 -3.90 -31.30
N VAL A 137 -35.98 -4.46 -32.49
CA VAL A 137 -34.98 -4.40 -33.57
C VAL A 137 -34.86 -3.01 -34.20
N MET A 138 -35.70 -2.04 -33.83
CA MET A 138 -35.44 -0.63 -34.16
C MET A 138 -34.11 -0.16 -33.54
N LYS A 139 -33.71 -0.72 -32.39
CA LYS A 139 -32.47 -0.32 -31.68
C LYS A 139 -31.17 -0.76 -32.36
N GLN A 140 -31.24 -1.66 -33.35
CA GLN A 140 -30.10 -2.02 -34.21
C GLN A 140 -30.30 -1.62 -35.68
N ALA A 141 -31.45 -1.05 -36.02
CA ALA A 141 -31.79 -0.68 -37.39
C ALA A 141 -30.90 0.46 -37.93
N ARG A 142 -30.87 0.59 -39.25
CA ARG A 142 -30.29 1.78 -39.91
C ARG A 142 -31.16 3.01 -39.64
N GLY A 143 -30.57 4.19 -39.81
CA GLY A 143 -31.32 5.44 -39.86
C GLY A 143 -32.40 5.42 -40.95
N PHE A 144 -33.39 6.30 -40.81
CA PHE A 144 -34.52 6.38 -41.74
C PHE A 144 -34.08 6.92 -43.10
N ALA A 145 -34.59 6.30 -44.17
CA ALA A 145 -34.30 6.64 -45.56
C ALA A 145 -35.59 6.80 -46.36
N SER A 146 -35.50 7.13 -47.65
CA SER A 146 -36.68 7.28 -48.51
C SER A 146 -37.33 5.93 -48.86
N LEU A 147 -38.58 5.98 -49.35
CA LEU A 147 -39.34 4.80 -49.77
C LEU A 147 -38.66 3.96 -50.87
N GLN A 148 -37.74 4.56 -51.65
CA GLN A 148 -37.06 3.90 -52.76
C GLN A 148 -35.85 3.07 -52.30
N CYS A 149 -35.14 3.52 -51.26
CA CYS A 149 -33.83 3.00 -50.83
C CYS A 149 -33.76 2.86 -49.29
N PRO A 150 -34.64 2.07 -48.64
CA PRO A 150 -34.72 1.95 -47.17
C PRO A 150 -33.42 1.50 -46.48
N TRP A 151 -32.46 0.93 -47.22
CA TRP A 151 -31.17 0.45 -46.71
C TRP A 151 -30.07 1.52 -46.65
N ASP A 152 -30.27 2.71 -47.23
CA ASP A 152 -29.24 3.74 -47.40
C ASP A 152 -29.74 5.14 -46.99
N PRO A 153 -29.69 5.48 -45.69
CA PRO A 153 -30.04 6.81 -45.20
C PRO A 153 -29.02 7.90 -45.56
N VAL A 154 -27.86 7.55 -46.14
CA VAL A 154 -26.83 8.52 -46.54
C VAL A 154 -27.07 8.99 -47.97
N ALA A 155 -27.36 8.07 -48.89
CA ALA A 155 -27.72 8.40 -50.27
C ALA A 155 -29.19 8.84 -50.41
N CYS A 156 -30.08 8.36 -49.55
CA CYS A 156 -31.52 8.62 -49.62
C CYS A 156 -32.12 9.15 -48.29
N PRO A 157 -31.62 10.26 -47.72
CA PRO A 157 -32.08 10.79 -46.42
C PRO A 157 -33.53 11.29 -46.46
N VAL A 158 -34.18 11.30 -45.29
CA VAL A 158 -35.49 11.93 -45.04
C VAL A 158 -35.42 12.96 -43.90
N PRO A 159 -36.30 13.98 -43.86
CA PRO A 159 -36.28 14.99 -42.79
C PRO A 159 -36.65 14.41 -41.42
N LEU A 160 -35.74 14.56 -40.46
CA LEU A 160 -35.90 14.09 -39.07
C LEU A 160 -36.27 15.23 -38.11
N ASP A 161 -36.96 14.91 -37.02
CA ASP A 161 -37.21 15.82 -35.90
C ASP A 161 -35.99 15.92 -34.95
N ALA A 162 -36.10 16.78 -33.92
CA ALA A 162 -35.04 17.00 -32.93
C ALA A 162 -34.70 15.76 -32.06
N ASN A 163 -35.52 14.70 -32.10
CA ASN A 163 -35.25 13.42 -31.45
C ASN A 163 -34.80 12.34 -32.46
N GLY A 164 -34.67 12.69 -33.75
CA GLY A 164 -34.24 11.80 -34.83
C GLY A 164 -35.36 11.01 -35.52
N TRP A 165 -36.64 11.25 -35.22
CA TRP A 165 -37.76 10.54 -35.86
C TRP A 165 -38.15 11.15 -37.22
N PRO A 166 -38.55 10.35 -38.22
CA PRO A 166 -38.92 10.85 -39.54
C PRO A 166 -40.23 11.65 -39.47
N THR A 167 -40.24 12.80 -40.16
CA THR A 167 -41.39 13.73 -40.23
C THR A 167 -42.19 13.64 -41.52
N THR A 168 -41.77 12.75 -42.44
CA THR A 168 -42.40 12.47 -43.74
C THR A 168 -42.51 10.96 -43.94
N ASP A 169 -43.08 10.53 -45.07
CA ASP A 169 -43.00 9.15 -45.54
C ASP A 169 -41.54 8.66 -45.59
N PHE A 170 -41.30 7.42 -45.16
CA PHE A 170 -39.95 6.88 -44.96
C PHE A 170 -39.90 5.35 -45.09
N GLY A 171 -38.69 4.82 -45.23
CA GLY A 171 -38.36 3.42 -45.08
C GLY A 171 -37.27 3.20 -44.04
N VAL A 172 -37.20 1.99 -43.50
CA VAL A 172 -36.23 1.60 -42.46
C VAL A 172 -35.84 0.14 -42.62
N PHE A 173 -34.55 -0.15 -42.39
CA PHE A 173 -33.94 -1.47 -42.56
C PHE A 173 -33.46 -2.00 -41.20
N PHE A 174 -34.07 -3.08 -40.74
CA PHE A 174 -33.92 -3.59 -39.37
C PHE A 174 -32.89 -4.72 -39.25
N LEU A 175 -32.89 -5.68 -40.19
CA LEU A 175 -32.06 -6.89 -40.13
C LEU A 175 -31.58 -7.33 -41.51
N THR A 176 -30.26 -7.50 -41.65
CA THR A 176 -29.60 -8.18 -42.78
C THR A 176 -29.45 -9.68 -42.44
N PRO A 177 -29.95 -10.60 -43.28
CA PRO A 177 -29.74 -12.03 -43.09
C PRO A 177 -28.26 -12.35 -43.32
N PRO A 178 -27.68 -13.27 -42.55
CA PRO A 178 -26.29 -13.67 -42.77
C PRO A 178 -26.19 -14.48 -44.05
N SER A 179 -25.11 -14.30 -44.80
CA SER A 179 -24.69 -15.30 -45.76
C SER A 179 -24.08 -16.48 -45.01
N ASP A 180 -24.70 -17.65 -45.08
CA ASP A 180 -24.07 -18.89 -44.62
C ASP A 180 -23.07 -19.36 -45.68
N PRO A 181 -21.73 -19.30 -45.45
CA PRO A 181 -20.75 -19.57 -46.50
C PRO A 181 -20.61 -21.06 -46.82
N LEU A 182 -21.20 -21.94 -45.99
CA LEU A 182 -21.29 -23.39 -46.21
C LEU A 182 -22.62 -23.78 -46.88
N GLY A 183 -23.52 -22.81 -47.15
CA GLY A 183 -24.82 -23.04 -47.76
C GLY A 183 -25.85 -23.72 -46.85
N ARG A 184 -25.64 -23.73 -45.53
CA ARG A 184 -26.58 -24.33 -44.57
C ARG A 184 -27.90 -23.53 -44.56
N PRO A 185 -29.09 -24.16 -44.47
CA PRO A 185 -30.36 -23.44 -44.44
C PRO A 185 -30.47 -22.51 -43.23
N LEU A 186 -30.87 -21.25 -43.44
CA LEU A 186 -30.97 -20.24 -42.37
C LEU A 186 -31.87 -20.66 -41.20
N THR A 187 -32.89 -21.49 -41.45
CA THR A 187 -33.74 -22.10 -40.41
C THR A 187 -33.01 -23.03 -39.45
N THR A 188 -31.83 -23.51 -39.82
CA THR A 188 -31.01 -24.44 -39.02
C THR A 188 -29.82 -23.76 -38.35
N THR A 189 -29.51 -22.51 -38.72
CA THR A 189 -28.32 -21.77 -38.26
C THR A 189 -28.66 -20.43 -37.61
N TYR A 190 -29.75 -19.78 -38.01
CA TYR A 190 -30.22 -18.50 -37.43
C TYR A 190 -31.75 -18.50 -37.20
N PRO A 191 -32.32 -19.51 -36.52
CA PRO A 191 -33.77 -19.68 -36.38
C PRO A 191 -34.45 -18.50 -35.65
N SER A 192 -33.75 -17.76 -34.79
CA SER A 192 -34.34 -16.64 -34.02
C SER A 192 -34.61 -15.37 -34.85
N MET A 193 -34.30 -15.39 -36.16
CA MET A 193 -34.72 -14.37 -37.12
C MET A 193 -36.15 -14.56 -37.67
N PHE A 194 -36.79 -15.71 -37.43
CA PHE A 194 -38.09 -16.06 -38.03
C PHE A 194 -39.23 -16.05 -37.00
N GLY A 195 -40.44 -15.76 -37.46
CA GLY A 195 -41.65 -15.73 -36.63
C GLY A 195 -42.49 -14.48 -36.83
N THR A 196 -43.34 -14.17 -35.85
CA THR A 196 -44.20 -12.97 -35.87
C THR A 196 -43.64 -11.90 -34.94
N TYR A 197 -43.09 -10.84 -35.53
CA TYR A 197 -42.68 -9.62 -34.85
C TYR A 197 -43.90 -8.73 -34.56
N LYS A 198 -43.82 -7.91 -33.50
CA LYS A 198 -44.89 -6.97 -33.12
C LYS A 198 -44.46 -5.53 -33.39
N LEU A 199 -45.13 -4.87 -34.34
CA LEU A 199 -44.92 -3.46 -34.67
C LEU A 199 -45.83 -2.57 -33.83
N SER A 200 -45.29 -1.45 -33.35
CA SER A 200 -46.03 -0.33 -32.77
C SER A 200 -45.38 0.99 -33.15
N PHE A 201 -46.16 2.05 -33.39
CA PHE A 201 -45.63 3.41 -33.56
C PHE A 201 -46.69 4.49 -33.26
N THR A 202 -46.24 5.67 -32.88
CA THR A 202 -47.07 6.88 -32.77
C THR A 202 -47.27 7.50 -34.15
N GLY A 203 -48.52 7.76 -34.52
CA GLY A 203 -48.95 8.20 -35.84
C GLY A 203 -49.81 7.17 -36.58
N GLN A 204 -50.21 7.54 -37.81
CA GLN A 204 -50.93 6.70 -38.75
C GLN A 204 -50.13 6.59 -40.05
N ALA A 205 -49.94 5.37 -40.57
CA ALA A 205 -49.25 5.13 -41.84
C ALA A 205 -49.76 3.86 -42.54
N THR A 206 -49.59 3.82 -43.86
CA THR A 206 -49.66 2.59 -44.67
C THR A 206 -48.34 1.86 -44.55
N VAL A 207 -48.27 0.84 -43.68
CA VAL A 207 -47.06 0.02 -43.50
C VAL A 207 -47.02 -1.12 -44.51
N ARG A 208 -45.88 -1.33 -45.16
CA ARG A 208 -45.63 -2.48 -46.05
C ARG A 208 -44.23 -3.04 -45.83
N PRO A 209 -44.00 -4.35 -46.05
CA PRO A 209 -42.65 -4.86 -46.27
C PRO A 209 -42.13 -4.36 -47.61
N TYR A 210 -40.83 -4.03 -47.70
CA TYR A 210 -40.23 -3.54 -48.94
C TYR A 210 -40.09 -4.65 -50.01
N ASN A 211 -39.74 -5.86 -49.59
CA ASN A 211 -39.63 -7.05 -50.47
C ASN A 211 -39.99 -8.38 -49.78
N TYR A 212 -39.71 -8.52 -48.49
CA TYR A 212 -39.80 -9.80 -47.77
C TYR A 212 -40.65 -9.69 -46.49
N GLY A 213 -41.27 -10.80 -46.10
CA GLY A 213 -42.21 -10.87 -44.99
C GLY A 213 -43.63 -10.43 -45.33
N GLN A 214 -44.53 -10.53 -44.35
CA GLN A 214 -45.95 -10.19 -44.50
C GLN A 214 -46.41 -9.33 -43.31
N VAL A 215 -46.85 -8.10 -43.60
CA VAL A 215 -47.55 -7.24 -42.63
C VAL A 215 -49.03 -7.63 -42.61
N GLN A 216 -49.59 -7.82 -41.41
CA GLN A 216 -50.99 -8.16 -41.18
C GLN A 216 -51.49 -7.55 -39.85
N ASN A 217 -52.79 -7.72 -39.54
CA ASN A 217 -53.39 -7.28 -38.27
C ASN A 217 -53.15 -5.79 -37.95
N VAL A 218 -53.11 -4.93 -38.98
CA VAL A 218 -52.85 -3.49 -38.82
C VAL A 218 -54.07 -2.81 -38.17
N VAL A 219 -53.86 -2.17 -37.02
CA VAL A 219 -54.90 -1.45 -36.27
C VAL A 219 -54.38 -0.06 -35.91
N TYR A 220 -55.13 0.98 -36.27
CA TYR A 220 -54.89 2.35 -35.82
C TYR A 220 -55.91 2.74 -34.75
N ASN A 221 -55.41 3.23 -33.60
CA ASN A 221 -56.22 3.78 -32.52
C ASN A 221 -56.06 5.30 -32.48
N ALA A 222 -57.11 6.01 -32.90
CA ALA A 222 -57.13 7.48 -32.92
C ALA A 222 -57.12 8.12 -31.51
N LEU A 223 -57.52 7.40 -30.45
CA LEU A 223 -57.51 7.93 -29.07
C LEU A 223 -56.11 8.03 -28.48
N THR A 224 -55.20 7.15 -28.91
CA THR A 224 -53.80 7.11 -28.46
C THR A 224 -52.82 7.56 -29.56
N ASN A 225 -53.34 7.93 -30.74
CA ASN A 225 -52.58 8.17 -31.97
C ASN A 225 -51.52 7.07 -32.21
N THR A 226 -51.93 5.80 -32.12
CA THR A 226 -51.01 4.65 -32.22
C THR A 226 -51.45 3.69 -33.30
N THR A 227 -50.53 3.25 -34.14
CA THR A 227 -50.73 2.12 -35.06
C THR A 227 -49.95 0.90 -34.55
N THR A 228 -50.59 -0.26 -34.53
CA THR A 228 -49.95 -1.56 -34.26
C THR A 228 -50.15 -2.52 -35.43
N ALA A 229 -49.25 -3.48 -35.61
CA ALA A 229 -49.37 -4.53 -36.62
C ALA A 229 -48.53 -5.77 -36.27
N ASP A 230 -48.80 -6.87 -36.96
CA ASP A 230 -47.96 -8.07 -36.97
C ASP A 230 -47.10 -8.09 -38.23
N LEU A 231 -45.80 -8.42 -38.10
CA LEU A 231 -44.90 -8.70 -39.22
C LEU A 231 -44.43 -10.14 -39.15
N VAL A 232 -44.87 -10.97 -40.09
CA VAL A 232 -44.48 -12.37 -40.21
C VAL A 232 -43.27 -12.50 -41.13
N ILE A 233 -42.15 -13.01 -40.60
CA ILE A 233 -40.92 -13.33 -41.34
C ILE A 233 -40.78 -14.85 -41.41
N ARG A 234 -40.70 -15.41 -42.61
CA ARG A 234 -40.70 -16.86 -42.88
C ARG A 234 -39.29 -17.36 -43.23
N PRO A 235 -39.00 -18.67 -43.10
CA PRO A 235 -37.79 -19.35 -43.58
C PRO A 235 -37.18 -18.94 -44.93
N THR A 236 -38.00 -18.44 -45.86
CA THR A 236 -37.61 -18.06 -47.22
C THR A 236 -37.55 -16.55 -47.46
N ASP A 237 -37.87 -15.75 -46.43
CA ASP A 237 -37.78 -14.29 -46.48
C ASP A 237 -36.33 -13.86 -46.21
N GLY A 238 -35.87 -12.83 -46.93
CA GLY A 238 -34.50 -12.31 -46.83
C GLY A 238 -34.32 -11.30 -45.70
N TYR A 239 -34.14 -10.03 -46.06
CA TYR A 239 -33.96 -8.94 -45.08
C TYR A 239 -35.28 -8.38 -44.55
N VAL A 240 -35.24 -7.86 -43.32
CA VAL A 240 -36.38 -7.21 -42.68
C VAL A 240 -36.27 -5.71 -42.90
N ALA A 241 -37.09 -5.19 -43.81
CA ALA A 241 -37.21 -3.76 -44.09
C ALA A 241 -38.68 -3.37 -44.35
N LEU A 242 -39.12 -2.27 -43.76
CA LEU A 242 -40.48 -1.74 -43.88
C LEU A 242 -40.47 -0.36 -44.54
N THR A 243 -41.56 -0.05 -45.25
CA THR A 243 -41.91 1.29 -45.72
C THR A 243 -43.19 1.76 -45.04
N PHE A 244 -43.22 3.05 -44.72
CA PHE A 244 -44.30 3.76 -44.05
C PHE A 244 -44.71 4.92 -44.96
N SER A 245 -45.83 4.76 -45.68
CA SER A 245 -46.33 5.78 -46.61
C SER A 245 -47.70 6.32 -46.24
N ASN A 246 -48.08 7.47 -46.82
CA ASN A 246 -49.27 8.23 -46.42
C ASN A 246 -49.25 8.59 -44.92
N THR A 247 -48.07 8.92 -44.40
CA THR A 247 -47.89 9.41 -43.02
C THR A 247 -48.51 10.79 -42.86
N THR A 248 -49.16 11.06 -41.74
CA THR A 248 -49.77 12.40 -41.52
C THR A 248 -48.73 13.44 -41.13
N HIS A 249 -47.74 13.06 -40.33
CA HIS A 249 -46.58 13.87 -39.92
C HIS A 249 -45.35 12.98 -39.69
N GLY A 250 -45.11 12.00 -40.58
CA GLY A 250 -44.15 10.92 -40.34
C GLY A 250 -44.61 9.94 -39.26
N ALA A 251 -43.67 9.38 -38.49
CA ALA A 251 -43.96 8.48 -37.35
C ALA A 251 -42.91 8.57 -36.25
N GLN A 252 -43.35 8.52 -34.99
CA GLN A 252 -42.49 8.55 -33.80
C GLN A 252 -42.62 7.24 -33.01
N ASN A 253 -41.66 6.96 -32.12
CA ASN A 253 -41.69 5.79 -31.23
C ASN A 253 -41.93 4.46 -31.97
N VAL A 254 -41.31 4.29 -33.14
CA VAL A 254 -41.39 3.04 -33.91
C VAL A 254 -40.66 1.94 -33.13
N GLN A 255 -41.36 0.86 -32.83
CA GLN A 255 -40.85 -0.32 -32.16
C GLN A 255 -41.20 -1.56 -32.99
N LEU A 256 -40.24 -2.44 -33.22
CA LEU A 256 -40.46 -3.73 -33.88
C LEU A 256 -39.94 -4.85 -32.97
N LEU A 257 -40.81 -5.35 -32.09
CA LEU A 257 -40.43 -6.34 -31.10
C LEU A 257 -40.26 -7.73 -31.72
N ARG A 258 -39.23 -8.44 -31.30
CA ARG A 258 -38.88 -9.81 -31.73
C ARG A 258 -40.01 -10.81 -31.43
N PRO A 259 -40.08 -11.94 -32.15
CA PRO A 259 -41.00 -13.03 -31.84
C PRO A 259 -40.89 -13.46 -30.37
N GLY A 260 -42.03 -13.72 -29.73
CA GLY A 260 -42.12 -14.05 -28.30
C GLY A 260 -42.33 -12.84 -27.38
N TYR A 261 -42.05 -11.62 -27.82
CA TYR A 261 -42.19 -10.40 -27.00
C TYR A 261 -43.48 -9.64 -27.29
N ALA A 262 -44.14 -9.15 -26.23
CA ALA A 262 -45.41 -8.44 -26.32
C ALA A 262 -45.23 -6.91 -26.25
N LEU A 263 -46.07 -6.17 -26.99
CA LEU A 263 -46.11 -4.71 -26.92
C LEU A 263 -46.41 -4.22 -25.48
N GLY A 264 -45.76 -3.13 -25.07
CA GLY A 264 -45.90 -2.58 -23.72
C GLY A 264 -45.14 -3.34 -22.62
N THR A 265 -44.31 -4.32 -22.96
CA THR A 265 -43.37 -4.92 -22.00
C THR A 265 -42.31 -3.90 -21.54
N GLY A 266 -41.91 -3.98 -20.26
CA GLY A 266 -40.79 -3.21 -19.71
C GLY A 266 -39.42 -3.85 -19.91
N GLN A 267 -39.36 -5.02 -20.58
CA GLN A 267 -38.11 -5.70 -20.88
C GLN A 267 -37.36 -5.01 -22.04
N VAL A 268 -36.06 -4.77 -21.87
CA VAL A 268 -35.21 -4.12 -22.89
C VAL A 268 -34.36 -5.13 -23.66
N PHE A 269 -33.70 -6.05 -22.93
CA PHE A 269 -32.80 -7.06 -23.50
C PHE A 269 -33.51 -8.38 -23.73
N THR A 270 -33.11 -9.14 -24.76
CA THR A 270 -33.69 -10.46 -24.99
C THR A 270 -33.32 -11.44 -23.87
N SER A 271 -34.26 -12.32 -23.53
CA SER A 271 -34.04 -13.43 -22.61
C SER A 271 -32.92 -14.35 -23.11
N GLU A 272 -32.82 -14.53 -24.43
CA GLU A 272 -31.74 -15.26 -25.10
C GLU A 272 -30.36 -14.64 -24.79
N PHE A 273 -30.21 -13.32 -24.91
CA PHE A 273 -28.98 -12.58 -24.57
C PHE A 273 -28.63 -12.67 -23.08
N LEU A 274 -29.60 -12.42 -22.20
CA LEU A 274 -29.40 -12.51 -20.75
C LEU A 274 -29.00 -13.93 -20.30
N ASN A 275 -29.58 -14.97 -20.92
CA ASN A 275 -29.21 -16.36 -20.68
C ASN A 275 -27.81 -16.71 -21.22
N ALA A 276 -27.45 -16.24 -22.41
CA ALA A 276 -26.12 -16.46 -22.98
C ALA A 276 -25.00 -15.80 -22.16
N LEU A 277 -25.31 -14.71 -21.46
CA LEU A 277 -24.40 -14.03 -20.52
C LEU A 277 -24.23 -14.75 -19.17
N ALA A 278 -25.08 -15.73 -18.83
CA ALA A 278 -25.06 -16.41 -17.53
C ALA A 278 -23.68 -16.99 -17.10
N PRO A 279 -22.85 -17.60 -17.98
CA PRO A 279 -21.53 -18.14 -17.61
C PRO A 279 -20.53 -17.14 -17.02
N PHE A 280 -20.72 -15.85 -17.31
CA PHE A 280 -19.70 -14.81 -17.15
C PHE A 280 -19.86 -13.98 -15.87
N SER A 281 -18.76 -13.55 -15.26
CA SER A 281 -18.71 -12.58 -14.16
C SER A 281 -18.79 -11.12 -14.65
N THR A 282 -18.31 -10.87 -15.87
CA THR A 282 -17.97 -9.53 -16.35
C THR A 282 -18.36 -9.35 -17.82
N ILE A 283 -18.87 -8.17 -18.19
CA ILE A 283 -19.27 -7.81 -19.55
C ILE A 283 -18.38 -6.67 -20.04
N ARG A 284 -17.55 -6.89 -21.07
CA ARG A 284 -16.83 -5.82 -21.78
C ARG A 284 -17.68 -5.31 -22.94
N THR A 285 -17.64 -4.01 -23.19
CA THR A 285 -18.54 -3.34 -24.13
C THR A 285 -17.80 -2.62 -25.25
N MET A 286 -16.61 -3.10 -25.65
CA MET A 286 -15.69 -2.42 -26.55
C MET A 286 -16.27 -2.28 -27.98
N GLU A 287 -16.82 -3.37 -28.55
CA GLU A 287 -17.51 -3.31 -29.85
C GLU A 287 -18.85 -2.56 -29.74
N ALA A 288 -19.65 -2.81 -28.70
CA ALA A 288 -20.93 -2.11 -28.47
C ALA A 288 -20.79 -0.58 -28.22
N LEU A 289 -19.61 -0.11 -27.84
CA LEU A 289 -19.25 1.31 -27.69
C LEU A 289 -18.43 1.86 -28.87
N GLU A 290 -18.23 1.09 -29.95
CA GLU A 290 -17.47 1.48 -31.15
C GLU A 290 -16.04 2.00 -30.83
N THR A 291 -15.42 1.49 -29.75
CA THR A 291 -14.25 2.12 -29.10
C THR A 291 -13.08 2.44 -30.05
N ASN A 292 -12.78 1.54 -30.99
CA ASN A 292 -11.69 1.70 -31.96
C ASN A 292 -11.94 2.80 -33.03
N SER A 293 -13.09 3.47 -33.02
CA SER A 293 -13.45 4.52 -33.98
C SER A 293 -14.44 5.56 -33.40
N ASN A 294 -14.56 5.66 -32.08
CA ASN A 294 -15.57 6.49 -31.43
C ASN A 294 -15.18 7.99 -31.48
N PRO A 295 -15.95 8.86 -32.16
CA PRO A 295 -15.59 10.26 -32.38
C PRO A 295 -16.03 11.19 -31.23
N ALA A 296 -16.47 10.66 -30.08
CA ALA A 296 -16.96 11.47 -28.97
C ALA A 296 -15.85 12.26 -28.29
N THR A 297 -16.00 13.59 -28.27
CA THR A 297 -15.07 14.53 -27.61
C THR A 297 -15.63 15.15 -26.32
N SER A 298 -16.95 15.15 -26.14
CA SER A 298 -17.64 15.77 -25.00
C SER A 298 -18.90 15.02 -24.60
N TRP A 299 -19.38 15.21 -23.36
CA TRP A 299 -20.55 14.47 -22.84
C TRP A 299 -21.83 14.68 -23.68
N ALA A 300 -21.97 15.83 -24.33
CA ALA A 300 -23.14 16.18 -25.13
C ALA A 300 -23.22 15.45 -26.49
N THR A 301 -22.13 14.85 -26.99
CA THR A 301 -22.11 14.18 -28.30
C THR A 301 -22.40 12.68 -28.22
N ARG A 302 -22.74 12.14 -27.05
CA ARG A 302 -23.01 10.70 -26.84
C ARG A 302 -24.39 10.27 -27.36
N THR A 303 -24.54 8.99 -27.63
CA THR A 303 -25.85 8.36 -27.85
C THR A 303 -26.74 8.44 -26.60
N LEU A 304 -28.03 8.69 -26.79
CA LEU A 304 -29.06 8.72 -25.75
C LEU A 304 -30.05 7.56 -25.93
N THR A 305 -30.74 7.15 -24.86
CA THR A 305 -31.77 6.10 -24.89
C THR A 305 -33.00 6.49 -25.73
N THR A 306 -33.28 7.79 -25.80
CA THR A 306 -34.33 8.40 -26.63
C THR A 306 -34.04 8.35 -28.13
N ALA A 307 -32.78 8.09 -28.54
CA ALA A 307 -32.45 7.96 -29.95
C ALA A 307 -33.20 6.75 -30.57
N PRO A 308 -33.71 6.85 -31.82
CA PRO A 308 -34.53 5.80 -32.42
C PRO A 308 -33.79 4.46 -32.52
N THR A 309 -32.57 4.50 -33.03
CA THR A 309 -31.62 3.39 -33.05
C THR A 309 -30.49 3.61 -32.04
N GLN A 310 -29.70 2.57 -31.76
CA GLN A 310 -28.42 2.65 -31.03
C GLN A 310 -27.23 2.25 -31.93
N HIS A 311 -27.49 2.05 -33.22
CA HIS A 311 -26.48 1.81 -34.25
C HIS A 311 -25.86 3.14 -34.72
N GLY A 312 -24.53 3.26 -34.60
CA GLY A 312 -23.74 4.38 -35.10
C GLY A 312 -22.40 4.48 -34.38
N SER A 313 -21.41 5.17 -34.97
CA SER A 313 -20.01 5.22 -34.50
C SER A 313 -19.78 5.80 -33.10
N LEU A 314 -20.81 6.34 -32.46
CA LEU A 314 -20.77 6.80 -31.07
C LEU A 314 -21.03 5.67 -30.05
N GLY A 315 -21.40 4.48 -30.51
CA GLY A 315 -21.79 3.35 -29.67
C GLY A 315 -23.18 3.49 -29.05
N ILE A 316 -23.56 2.54 -28.20
CA ILE A 316 -24.83 2.59 -27.45
C ILE A 316 -24.82 3.63 -26.31
N ALA A 317 -26.00 4.05 -25.87
CA ALA A 317 -26.13 4.90 -24.69
C ALA A 317 -25.62 4.21 -23.41
N TRP A 318 -24.83 4.93 -22.59
CA TRP A 318 -24.27 4.44 -21.33
C TRP A 318 -25.33 3.93 -20.35
N GLU A 319 -26.54 4.50 -20.38
CA GLU A 319 -27.68 4.03 -19.61
C GLU A 319 -28.04 2.57 -19.91
N TYR A 320 -27.89 2.10 -21.16
CA TYR A 320 -28.12 0.69 -21.51
C TYR A 320 -26.97 -0.21 -21.03
N VAL A 321 -25.72 0.26 -21.02
CA VAL A 321 -24.59 -0.48 -20.41
C VAL A 321 -24.86 -0.72 -18.92
N ILE A 322 -25.27 0.33 -18.20
CA ILE A 322 -25.59 0.26 -16.77
C ILE A 322 -26.86 -0.56 -16.52
N GLN A 323 -27.89 -0.43 -17.38
CA GLN A 323 -29.09 -1.26 -17.28
C GLN A 323 -28.79 -2.75 -17.50
N LEU A 324 -27.86 -3.10 -18.40
CA LEU A 324 -27.42 -4.48 -18.63
C LEU A 324 -26.66 -5.03 -17.42
N ALA A 325 -25.75 -4.24 -16.84
CA ALA A 325 -25.06 -4.58 -15.59
C ALA A 325 -26.07 -4.86 -14.47
N ASN A 326 -27.03 -3.94 -14.26
CA ASN A 326 -28.06 -4.04 -13.25
C ASN A 326 -29.01 -5.24 -13.46
N ALA A 327 -29.38 -5.56 -14.70
CA ALA A 327 -30.27 -6.67 -15.04
C ALA A 327 -29.59 -8.04 -14.92
N THR A 328 -28.26 -8.10 -15.00
CA THR A 328 -27.48 -9.35 -14.93
C THR A 328 -26.78 -9.58 -13.60
N GLY A 329 -26.52 -8.52 -12.83
CA GLY A 329 -25.71 -8.55 -11.62
C GLY A 329 -24.23 -8.82 -11.89
N LYS A 330 -23.71 -8.34 -13.03
CA LYS A 330 -22.35 -8.62 -13.53
C LYS A 330 -21.52 -7.34 -13.59
N ASP A 331 -20.22 -7.47 -13.30
CA ASP A 331 -19.24 -6.40 -13.47
C ASP A 331 -19.23 -5.91 -14.93
N ILE A 332 -18.92 -4.64 -15.15
CA ILE A 332 -18.74 -4.09 -16.51
C ILE A 332 -17.30 -3.65 -16.76
N TRP A 333 -16.83 -3.83 -17.98
CA TRP A 333 -15.55 -3.31 -18.48
C TRP A 333 -15.85 -2.31 -19.59
N ILE A 334 -15.50 -1.06 -19.34
CA ILE A 334 -15.77 0.08 -20.21
C ILE A 334 -14.47 0.72 -20.67
N ASN A 335 -14.50 1.21 -21.91
CA ASN A 335 -13.38 1.88 -22.54
C ASN A 335 -13.73 3.36 -22.71
N ILE A 336 -12.89 4.26 -22.20
CA ILE A 336 -13.04 5.71 -22.40
C ILE A 336 -12.48 6.05 -23.79
N PRO A 337 -13.22 6.74 -24.69
CA PRO A 337 -12.70 7.11 -26.01
C PRO A 337 -11.40 7.94 -25.90
N ASP A 338 -10.46 7.75 -26.83
CA ASP A 338 -9.15 8.42 -26.78
C ASP A 338 -9.24 9.94 -27.04
N GLN A 339 -10.31 10.38 -27.72
CA GLN A 339 -10.58 11.74 -28.18
C GLN A 339 -11.24 12.66 -27.12
N VAL A 340 -11.58 12.17 -25.92
CA VAL A 340 -12.16 13.03 -24.87
C VAL A 340 -11.08 13.88 -24.20
N ASP A 341 -11.35 15.17 -23.94
CA ASP A 341 -10.43 15.98 -23.15
C ASP A 341 -10.56 15.65 -21.66
N LEU A 342 -9.61 14.85 -21.17
CA LEU A 342 -9.48 14.50 -19.74
C LEU A 342 -9.14 15.70 -18.85
N ASN A 343 -8.74 16.83 -19.43
CA ASN A 343 -8.32 18.04 -18.73
C ASN A 343 -9.41 19.14 -18.76
N ASP A 344 -10.59 18.91 -19.36
CA ASP A 344 -11.70 19.86 -19.32
C ASP A 344 -12.04 20.21 -17.85
N PRO A 345 -11.87 21.46 -17.41
CA PRO A 345 -12.15 21.88 -16.04
C PRO A 345 -13.64 22.12 -15.79
N SER A 346 -14.49 22.00 -16.81
CA SER A 346 -15.93 22.19 -16.67
C SER A 346 -16.61 21.01 -15.96
N ALA A 347 -17.76 21.27 -15.36
CA ALA A 347 -18.62 20.22 -14.82
C ALA A 347 -19.15 19.25 -15.90
N ASN A 348 -18.99 19.56 -17.20
CA ASN A 348 -19.42 18.74 -18.33
C ASN A 348 -18.34 17.77 -18.83
N ASN A 349 -17.17 17.72 -18.18
CA ASN A 349 -16.09 16.78 -18.47
C ASN A 349 -16.64 15.35 -18.63
N TYR A 350 -16.30 14.70 -19.75
CA TYR A 350 -16.91 13.43 -20.17
C TYR A 350 -16.82 12.35 -19.07
N VAL A 351 -15.65 12.21 -18.45
CA VAL A 351 -15.39 11.17 -17.46
C VAL A 351 -16.08 11.49 -16.13
N VAL A 352 -16.13 12.75 -15.73
CA VAL A 352 -16.86 13.19 -14.53
C VAL A 352 -18.36 12.96 -14.68
N GLN A 353 -18.93 13.26 -15.84
CA GLN A 353 -20.34 13.01 -16.13
C GLN A 353 -20.66 11.52 -16.23
N LEU A 354 -19.82 10.71 -16.88
CA LEU A 354 -19.96 9.26 -16.93
C LEU A 354 -19.87 8.62 -15.53
N ALA A 355 -18.87 9.01 -14.74
CA ALA A 355 -18.73 8.56 -13.35
C ALA A 355 -19.95 8.96 -12.51
N THR A 356 -20.52 10.14 -12.73
CA THR A 356 -21.74 10.61 -12.05
C THR A 356 -22.97 9.80 -12.44
N LEU A 357 -23.14 9.48 -13.73
CA LEU A 357 -24.23 8.61 -14.21
C LEU A 357 -24.12 7.22 -13.58
N ILE A 358 -22.94 6.60 -13.61
CA ILE A 358 -22.68 5.29 -13.00
C ILE A 358 -22.97 5.34 -11.49
N LYS A 359 -22.43 6.32 -10.75
CA LYS A 359 -22.63 6.46 -9.31
C LYS A 359 -24.09 6.58 -8.90
N ASN A 360 -24.92 7.21 -9.74
CA ASN A 360 -26.33 7.45 -9.47
C ASN A 360 -27.27 6.32 -9.92
N THR A 361 -26.80 5.36 -10.74
CA THR A 361 -27.69 4.38 -11.40
C THR A 361 -27.20 2.93 -11.39
N LEU A 362 -25.94 2.65 -11.07
CA LEU A 362 -25.43 1.28 -10.93
C LEU A 362 -25.86 0.65 -9.58
N ASN A 363 -26.27 -0.61 -9.60
CA ASN A 363 -26.60 -1.35 -8.39
C ASN A 363 -25.36 -1.57 -7.49
N PRO A 364 -25.48 -1.40 -6.15
CA PRO A 364 -24.38 -1.65 -5.23
C PRO A 364 -23.82 -3.08 -5.34
N GLY A 365 -22.49 -3.22 -5.29
CA GLY A 365 -21.78 -4.50 -5.40
C GLY A 365 -21.45 -4.93 -6.83
N ILE A 366 -21.84 -4.15 -7.85
CA ILE A 366 -21.29 -4.27 -9.21
C ILE A 366 -20.03 -3.39 -9.31
N HIS A 367 -18.95 -3.94 -9.87
CA HIS A 367 -17.71 -3.20 -10.09
C HIS A 367 -17.52 -2.78 -11.56
N VAL A 368 -16.78 -1.70 -11.77
CA VAL A 368 -16.53 -1.12 -13.10
C VAL A 368 -15.03 -1.12 -13.39
N TYR A 369 -14.62 -1.95 -14.34
CA TYR A 369 -13.28 -1.92 -14.95
C TYR A 369 -13.22 -0.78 -15.97
N VAL A 370 -12.22 0.09 -15.86
CA VAL A 370 -12.11 1.31 -16.70
C VAL A 370 -10.77 1.34 -17.43
N GLU A 371 -10.82 1.28 -18.76
CA GLU A 371 -9.66 1.27 -19.66
C GLU A 371 -9.58 2.58 -20.47
N TYR A 372 -8.36 3.09 -20.73
CA TYR A 372 -8.18 4.24 -21.63
C TYR A 372 -8.05 3.74 -23.08
N SER A 373 -9.08 4.02 -23.89
CA SER A 373 -9.25 3.49 -25.25
C SER A 373 -9.10 1.97 -25.31
N ASN A 374 -8.73 1.41 -26.46
CA ASN A 374 -8.45 -0.01 -26.67
C ASN A 374 -7.15 -0.18 -27.47
N GLU A 375 -6.33 -1.16 -27.07
CA GLU A 375 -5.06 -1.54 -27.70
C GLU A 375 -4.15 -0.36 -28.14
N LEU A 376 -3.91 0.62 -27.26
CA LEU A 376 -2.96 1.74 -27.50
C LEU A 376 -1.48 1.32 -27.69
N TRP A 377 -1.22 0.01 -27.77
CA TRP A 377 0.05 -0.58 -28.16
C TRP A 377 0.08 -1.05 -29.63
N ASN A 378 -1.09 -1.25 -30.24
CA ASN A 378 -1.22 -1.87 -31.55
C ASN A 378 -1.13 -0.81 -32.65
N GLY A 379 0.00 -0.80 -33.37
CA GLY A 379 0.27 0.13 -34.47
C GLY A 379 -0.58 -0.08 -35.73
N GLY A 380 -1.58 -0.97 -35.71
CA GLY A 380 -2.64 -1.03 -36.72
C GLY A 380 -3.80 -0.05 -36.47
N PHE A 381 -3.89 0.57 -35.30
CA PHE A 381 -5.01 1.42 -34.90
C PHE A 381 -4.67 2.93 -34.85
N THR A 382 -5.64 3.76 -35.25
CA THR A 382 -5.53 5.22 -35.26
C THR A 382 -5.26 5.80 -33.87
N GLN A 383 -5.96 5.32 -32.83
CA GLN A 383 -5.77 5.81 -31.46
C GLN A 383 -4.33 5.65 -30.94
N THR A 384 -3.63 4.58 -31.36
CA THR A 384 -2.22 4.35 -31.03
C THR A 384 -1.32 5.44 -31.62
N HIS A 385 -1.56 5.81 -32.88
CA HIS A 385 -0.85 6.90 -33.53
C HIS A 385 -1.18 8.26 -32.92
N THR A 386 -2.45 8.54 -32.62
CA THR A 386 -2.87 9.78 -31.93
C THR A 386 -2.19 9.91 -30.57
N ASN A 387 -2.29 8.89 -29.71
CA ASN A 387 -1.66 8.89 -28.39
C ASN A 387 -0.12 9.06 -28.47
N THR A 388 0.54 8.40 -29.43
CA THR A 388 1.99 8.56 -29.63
C THR A 388 2.35 9.96 -30.13
N ALA A 389 1.56 10.54 -31.05
CA ALA A 389 1.75 11.91 -31.52
C ALA A 389 1.54 12.95 -30.40
N SER A 390 0.51 12.76 -29.57
CA SER A 390 0.32 13.55 -28.36
C SER A 390 1.51 13.41 -27.40
N ALA A 391 2.01 12.21 -27.12
CA ALA A 391 3.18 12.02 -26.26
C ALA A 391 4.43 12.76 -26.75
N VAL A 392 4.66 12.77 -28.08
CA VAL A 392 5.74 13.55 -28.70
C VAL A 392 5.50 15.06 -28.56
N ALA A 393 4.26 15.54 -28.71
CA ALA A 393 3.92 16.95 -28.50
C ALA A 393 4.04 17.37 -27.03
N ASP A 394 3.58 16.53 -26.10
CA ASP A 394 3.59 16.74 -24.66
C ASP A 394 5.04 16.84 -24.14
N VAL A 395 5.96 15.98 -24.64
CA VAL A 395 7.40 16.05 -24.35
C VAL A 395 8.06 17.27 -25.00
N ASN A 396 7.84 17.50 -26.30
CA ASN A 396 8.53 18.57 -27.04
C ASN A 396 8.11 19.99 -26.63
N SER A 397 6.88 20.16 -26.15
CA SER A 397 6.37 21.42 -25.60
C SER A 397 6.74 21.64 -24.13
N GLY A 398 7.16 20.58 -23.42
CA GLY A 398 7.34 20.59 -21.97
C GLY A 398 6.04 20.55 -21.17
N ALA A 399 4.90 20.21 -21.79
CA ALA A 399 3.62 20.04 -21.11
C ALA A 399 3.56 18.78 -20.24
N ASP A 400 4.24 17.70 -20.65
CA ASP A 400 4.53 16.54 -19.79
C ASP A 400 5.98 16.03 -20.01
N PRO A 401 6.97 16.60 -19.32
CA PRO A 401 8.35 16.14 -19.40
C PRO A 401 8.58 14.79 -18.70
N SER A 402 7.62 14.29 -17.90
CA SER A 402 7.80 13.06 -17.12
C SER A 402 7.87 11.80 -18.01
N LEU A 403 7.22 11.84 -19.18
CA LEU A 403 7.23 10.74 -20.16
C LEU A 403 8.65 10.32 -20.59
N ASN A 404 9.62 11.24 -20.48
CA ASN A 404 11.03 11.06 -20.80
C ASN A 404 11.95 11.10 -19.53
N TYR A 405 11.44 10.69 -18.36
CA TYR A 405 12.16 10.74 -17.07
C TYR A 405 13.53 10.04 -17.08
N ASP A 406 13.68 8.97 -17.86
CA ASP A 406 14.90 8.17 -18.04
C ASP A 406 15.80 8.67 -19.19
N LYS A 407 15.37 9.71 -19.92
CA LYS A 407 16.03 10.30 -21.09
C LYS A 407 16.14 9.36 -22.29
N ILE A 408 15.37 8.28 -22.35
CA ILE A 408 15.32 7.40 -23.53
C ILE A 408 14.51 8.11 -24.64
N ASN A 409 15.25 8.57 -25.66
CA ASN A 409 14.68 9.26 -26.82
C ASN A 409 14.00 8.29 -27.80
N ASN A 410 12.84 7.74 -27.40
CA ASN A 410 12.02 6.86 -28.22
C ASN A 410 10.53 7.15 -28.01
N GLN A 411 9.90 7.74 -29.04
CA GLN A 411 8.48 8.13 -29.04
C GLN A 411 7.51 7.01 -28.63
N TRP A 412 7.82 5.75 -28.91
CA TRP A 412 6.95 4.63 -28.56
C TRP A 412 6.90 4.40 -27.05
N TYR A 413 8.03 4.51 -26.36
CA TYR A 413 8.09 4.45 -24.89
C TYR A 413 7.29 5.61 -24.27
N TRP A 414 7.41 6.82 -24.83
CA TRP A 414 6.58 7.96 -24.39
C TRP A 414 5.09 7.70 -24.63
N GLY A 415 4.71 7.04 -25.73
CA GLY A 415 3.33 6.62 -26.02
C GLY A 415 2.77 5.62 -25.00
N TYR A 416 3.51 4.55 -24.68
CA TYR A 416 3.10 3.55 -23.68
C TYR A 416 2.94 4.17 -22.27
N ARG A 417 3.90 5.02 -21.89
CA ARG A 417 3.89 5.80 -20.64
C ARG A 417 2.72 6.79 -20.60
N ARG A 418 2.44 7.48 -21.70
CA ARG A 418 1.31 8.41 -21.80
C ARG A 418 -0.02 7.69 -21.63
N ALA A 419 -0.21 6.53 -22.24
CA ALA A 419 -1.42 5.72 -22.03
C ALA A 419 -1.59 5.38 -20.53
N ALA A 420 -0.51 5.02 -19.84
CA ALA A 420 -0.53 4.76 -18.40
C ALA A 420 -0.84 6.03 -17.56
N HIS A 421 -0.31 7.20 -17.96
CA HIS A 421 -0.64 8.49 -17.34
C HIS A 421 -2.12 8.87 -17.56
N GLN A 422 -2.69 8.64 -18.74
CA GLN A 422 -4.12 8.90 -18.96
C GLN A 422 -5.01 7.93 -18.14
N THR A 423 -4.63 6.66 -17.96
CA THR A 423 -5.29 5.74 -17.02
C THR A 423 -5.26 6.29 -15.59
N LEU A 424 -4.13 6.84 -15.13
CA LEU A 424 -3.99 7.49 -13.82
C LEU A 424 -4.90 8.73 -13.71
N LYS A 425 -4.97 9.59 -14.74
CA LYS A 425 -5.89 10.74 -14.76
C LYS A 425 -7.37 10.31 -14.71
N ILE A 426 -7.75 9.28 -15.47
CA ILE A 426 -9.10 8.72 -15.43
C ILE A 426 -9.43 8.18 -14.02
N SER A 427 -8.50 7.48 -13.37
CA SER A 427 -8.64 7.08 -11.96
C SER A 427 -8.90 8.28 -11.04
N GLN A 428 -8.16 9.38 -11.21
CA GLN A 428 -8.35 10.60 -10.41
C GLN A 428 -9.70 11.27 -10.65
N LEU A 429 -10.19 11.31 -11.90
CA LEU A 429 -11.52 11.86 -12.24
C LEU A 429 -12.65 11.03 -11.62
N PHE A 430 -12.55 9.69 -11.69
CA PHE A 430 -13.48 8.80 -10.97
C PHE A 430 -13.36 8.96 -9.44
N ALA A 431 -12.15 9.12 -8.89
CA ALA A 431 -11.92 9.35 -7.47
C ALA A 431 -12.55 10.65 -6.96
N GLY A 432 -12.58 11.70 -7.79
CA GLY A 432 -13.26 12.97 -7.49
C GLY A 432 -14.79 12.81 -7.35
N VAL A 433 -15.40 11.89 -8.11
CA VAL A 433 -16.85 11.63 -8.07
C VAL A 433 -17.23 10.60 -7.01
N PHE A 434 -16.49 9.49 -6.90
CA PHE A 434 -16.81 8.39 -5.99
C PHE A 434 -16.21 8.58 -4.58
N GLY A 435 -15.05 9.22 -4.46
CA GLY A 435 -14.18 9.24 -3.29
C GLY A 435 -12.96 8.32 -3.49
N PRO A 436 -11.75 8.67 -2.99
CA PRO A 436 -10.54 7.87 -3.21
C PRO A 436 -10.63 6.41 -2.76
N SER A 437 -11.41 6.11 -1.71
CA SER A 437 -11.60 4.76 -1.19
C SER A 437 -12.41 3.81 -2.09
N ALA A 438 -13.03 4.33 -3.16
CA ALA A 438 -13.73 3.50 -4.15
C ALA A 438 -12.81 3.04 -5.31
N ILE A 439 -11.60 3.62 -5.42
CA ILE A 439 -10.59 3.18 -6.39
C ILE A 439 -10.00 1.85 -5.92
N ASN A 440 -9.81 0.94 -6.88
CA ASN A 440 -9.37 -0.44 -6.71
C ASN A 440 -10.35 -1.33 -5.90
N ASP A 441 -11.54 -0.83 -5.58
CA ASP A 441 -12.69 -1.56 -5.08
C ASP A 441 -13.82 -1.56 -6.12
N THR A 442 -14.70 -0.55 -6.06
CA THR A 442 -15.89 -0.37 -6.90
C THR A 442 -15.50 0.08 -8.31
N ILE A 443 -14.57 1.03 -8.41
CA ILE A 443 -13.96 1.46 -9.68
C ILE A 443 -12.58 0.83 -9.77
N ARG A 444 -12.31 0.16 -10.89
CA ARG A 444 -11.09 -0.62 -11.14
C ARG A 444 -10.40 -0.10 -12.41
N PRO A 445 -9.58 0.97 -12.32
CA PRO A 445 -8.82 1.45 -13.46
C PRO A 445 -7.81 0.40 -13.91
N VAL A 446 -7.66 0.18 -15.22
CA VAL A 446 -6.79 -0.87 -15.76
C VAL A 446 -5.90 -0.37 -16.88
N TYR A 447 -4.71 -0.99 -16.99
CA TYR A 447 -3.74 -0.70 -18.04
C TYR A 447 -3.36 -1.97 -18.79
N MET A 448 -3.67 -2.00 -20.10
CA MET A 448 -3.51 -3.18 -20.96
C MET A 448 -2.41 -2.97 -22.00
N SER A 449 -1.73 -4.05 -22.35
CA SER A 449 -0.57 -4.04 -23.25
C SER A 449 -0.50 -5.29 -24.13
N GLN A 450 0.54 -5.42 -24.96
CA GLN A 450 0.71 -6.58 -25.82
C GLN A 450 1.14 -7.81 -24.99
N TYR A 451 0.42 -8.93 -25.10
CA TYR A 451 0.67 -10.13 -24.29
C TYR A 451 2.09 -10.72 -24.47
N VAL A 452 2.69 -10.57 -25.66
CA VAL A 452 4.06 -11.04 -25.92
C VAL A 452 5.16 -10.02 -25.57
N GLN A 453 4.81 -8.81 -25.11
CA GLN A 453 5.77 -7.75 -24.71
C GLN A 453 5.52 -7.21 -23.27
N PRO A 454 5.48 -8.06 -22.23
CA PRO A 454 5.20 -7.63 -20.85
C PRO A 454 6.19 -6.59 -20.29
N TYR A 455 7.39 -6.47 -20.87
CA TYR A 455 8.37 -5.45 -20.48
C TYR A 455 7.88 -4.00 -20.73
N LEU A 456 6.95 -3.78 -21.66
CA LEU A 456 6.33 -2.47 -21.89
C LEU A 456 5.37 -2.08 -20.75
N THR A 457 4.69 -3.08 -20.16
CA THR A 457 3.92 -2.91 -18.94
C THR A 457 4.84 -2.61 -17.76
N GLU A 458 5.96 -3.33 -17.64
CA GLU A 458 6.95 -3.07 -16.59
C GLU A 458 7.53 -1.66 -16.68
N ASP A 459 7.94 -1.21 -17.87
CA ASP A 459 8.43 0.16 -18.11
C ASP A 459 7.39 1.22 -17.71
N SER A 460 6.14 1.05 -18.15
CA SER A 460 5.06 2.00 -17.88
C SER A 460 4.71 2.07 -16.40
N LEU A 461 4.76 0.94 -15.68
CA LEU A 461 4.57 0.91 -14.23
C LEU A 461 5.78 1.48 -13.46
N ARG A 462 7.02 1.28 -13.96
CA ARG A 462 8.23 1.92 -13.40
C ARG A 462 8.20 3.44 -13.57
N TYR A 463 7.76 3.91 -14.74
CA TYR A 463 7.50 5.32 -15.02
C TYR A 463 6.51 5.93 -14.01
N LEU A 464 5.32 5.31 -13.83
CA LEU A 464 4.34 5.83 -12.89
C LEU A 464 4.83 5.76 -11.44
N ALA A 465 5.52 4.68 -11.04
CA ALA A 465 6.15 4.54 -9.73
C ALA A 465 7.18 5.64 -9.43
N ALA A 466 7.98 6.04 -10.43
CA ALA A 466 9.03 7.04 -10.28
C ALA A 466 8.51 8.49 -10.24
N ASN A 467 7.36 8.77 -10.86
CA ASN A 467 6.85 10.15 -11.04
C ASN A 467 5.60 10.47 -10.21
N PHE A 468 4.78 9.48 -9.83
CA PHE A 468 3.48 9.69 -9.17
C PHE A 468 3.23 8.78 -7.95
N GLY A 469 4.21 8.00 -7.50
CA GLY A 469 4.05 7.06 -6.39
C GLY A 469 3.52 5.69 -6.81
N ALA A 470 3.23 4.80 -5.85
CA ALA A 470 3.04 3.37 -6.12
C ALA A 470 1.82 3.06 -7.03
N PRO A 471 1.97 2.25 -8.10
CA PRO A 471 0.88 1.96 -9.06
C PRO A 471 -0.42 1.40 -8.48
N ASN A 472 -0.36 0.64 -7.39
CA ASN A 472 -1.54 0.10 -6.71
C ASN A 472 -2.39 1.14 -5.96
N GLN A 473 -2.03 2.43 -6.01
CA GLN A 473 -2.87 3.53 -5.51
C GLN A 473 -3.89 4.04 -6.56
N TYR A 474 -3.70 3.72 -7.84
CA TYR A 474 -4.51 4.28 -8.95
C TYR A 474 -4.74 3.33 -10.14
N ILE A 475 -4.13 2.14 -10.16
CA ILE A 475 -4.45 1.05 -11.09
C ILE A 475 -4.80 -0.20 -10.28
N TYR A 476 -5.84 -0.93 -10.71
CA TYR A 476 -6.30 -2.19 -10.11
C TYR A 476 -5.56 -3.39 -10.69
N GLY A 477 -5.34 -3.41 -12.01
CA GLY A 477 -4.75 -4.56 -12.69
C GLY A 477 -4.16 -4.24 -14.05
N VAL A 478 -3.28 -5.14 -14.49
CA VAL A 478 -2.57 -5.09 -15.77
C VAL A 478 -2.66 -6.41 -16.52
N GLY A 479 -2.47 -6.37 -17.84
CA GLY A 479 -2.76 -7.53 -18.65
C GLY A 479 -2.39 -7.43 -20.13
N GLY A 480 -2.66 -8.53 -20.83
CA GLY A 480 -2.49 -8.70 -22.27
C GLY A 480 -3.54 -9.66 -22.83
N ALA A 481 -3.81 -9.62 -24.14
CA ALA A 481 -4.70 -10.56 -24.82
C ALA A 481 -3.95 -11.83 -25.27
N PRO A 482 -4.16 -13.01 -24.64
CA PRO A 482 -3.52 -14.28 -25.01
C PRO A 482 -4.09 -14.93 -26.28
N TYR A 483 -4.21 -14.18 -27.38
CA TYR A 483 -4.56 -14.76 -28.68
C TYR A 483 -3.55 -15.83 -29.12
N PHE A 484 -4.06 -16.91 -29.71
CA PHE A 484 -3.25 -17.94 -30.35
C PHE A 484 -3.82 -18.28 -31.73
N SER A 485 -2.92 -18.41 -32.69
CA SER A 485 -3.26 -18.60 -34.10
C SER A 485 -2.49 -19.77 -34.72
N PRO A 486 -2.97 -20.37 -35.82
CA PRO A 486 -2.29 -21.43 -36.55
C PRO A 486 -0.83 -21.08 -36.89
N GLN A 487 0.14 -21.83 -36.37
CA GLN A 487 1.58 -21.53 -36.48
C GLN A 487 2.26 -22.03 -37.78
N ILE A 488 1.54 -22.80 -38.59
CA ILE A 488 1.95 -23.32 -39.90
C ILE A 488 0.77 -23.29 -40.89
N ALA A 489 1.05 -23.17 -42.17
CA ALA A 489 0.02 -23.29 -43.21
C ALA A 489 -0.62 -24.70 -43.20
N TYR A 490 -1.89 -24.77 -43.56
CA TYR A 490 -2.70 -26.00 -43.50
C TYR A 490 -3.57 -26.16 -44.77
N SER A 491 -3.86 -27.39 -45.16
CA SER A 491 -4.66 -27.73 -46.36
C SER A 491 -6.07 -28.27 -46.05
N ASP A 492 -6.33 -28.64 -44.80
CA ASP A 492 -7.60 -29.19 -44.33
C ASP A 492 -7.81 -28.90 -42.83
N VAL A 493 -8.96 -29.33 -42.29
CA VAL A 493 -9.37 -29.08 -40.90
C VAL A 493 -8.45 -29.78 -39.88
N ASN A 494 -7.88 -30.95 -40.21
CA ASN A 494 -6.94 -31.64 -39.32
C ASN A 494 -5.59 -30.89 -39.28
N GLY A 495 -5.15 -30.39 -40.42
CA GLY A 495 -4.00 -29.47 -40.51
C GLY A 495 -4.22 -28.19 -39.70
N LEU A 496 -5.42 -27.60 -39.77
CA LEU A 496 -5.80 -26.43 -38.97
C LEU A 496 -5.68 -26.74 -37.48
N PHE A 497 -6.32 -27.79 -36.96
CA PHE A 497 -6.23 -28.13 -35.53
C PHE A 497 -4.81 -28.48 -35.07
N THR A 498 -4.03 -29.17 -35.90
CA THR A 498 -2.60 -29.45 -35.60
C THR A 498 -1.80 -28.14 -35.48
N SER A 499 -2.05 -27.21 -36.39
CA SER A 499 -1.40 -25.89 -36.43
C SER A 499 -1.84 -24.96 -35.30
N LEU A 500 -3.12 -25.04 -34.90
CA LEU A 500 -3.75 -24.26 -33.84
C LEU A 500 -3.33 -24.74 -32.44
N LEU A 501 -3.26 -26.06 -32.22
CA LEU A 501 -2.71 -26.64 -30.99
C LEU A 501 -1.23 -26.27 -30.81
N LYS A 502 -0.46 -26.21 -31.90
CA LYS A 502 0.90 -25.67 -31.87
C LYS A 502 0.92 -24.19 -31.44
N GLY A 503 -0.06 -23.38 -31.85
CA GLY A 503 -0.23 -21.99 -31.40
C GLY A 503 -0.56 -21.88 -29.92
N LEU A 504 -1.53 -22.67 -29.43
CA LEU A 504 -1.87 -22.71 -28.00
C LEU A 504 -0.62 -23.05 -27.15
N ASN A 505 0.18 -24.03 -27.62
CA ASN A 505 1.42 -24.47 -26.97
C ASN A 505 2.59 -23.47 -27.03
N THR A 506 2.52 -22.36 -27.78
CA THR A 506 3.57 -21.31 -27.73
C THR A 506 3.29 -20.25 -26.66
N ILE A 507 2.01 -20.00 -26.34
CA ILE A 507 1.58 -18.92 -25.43
C ILE A 507 1.17 -19.39 -24.02
N LEU A 508 0.92 -20.69 -23.83
CA LEU A 508 0.50 -21.29 -22.57
C LEU A 508 1.34 -22.54 -22.25
N PRO A 509 1.77 -22.75 -20.98
CA PRO A 509 2.49 -23.94 -20.59
C PRO A 509 1.56 -25.14 -20.37
N GLY A 510 2.10 -26.35 -20.56
CA GLY A 510 1.58 -27.57 -19.92
C GLY A 510 0.43 -28.33 -20.60
N PHE A 511 -0.03 -27.93 -21.80
CA PHE A 511 -1.10 -28.67 -22.50
C PHE A 511 -0.60 -30.01 -23.09
N SER A 512 -0.46 -31.01 -22.24
CA SER A 512 -0.10 -32.39 -22.59
C SER A 512 -1.25 -33.20 -23.22
N GLY A 513 -2.48 -32.67 -23.14
CA GLY A 513 -3.73 -33.31 -23.51
C GLY A 513 -4.03 -33.47 -24.99
N LEU A 514 -3.02 -33.52 -25.88
CA LEU A 514 -3.09 -34.03 -27.28
C LEU A 514 -1.68 -34.06 -27.92
N SER A 515 -0.76 -34.84 -27.32
CA SER A 515 0.55 -35.26 -27.86
C SER A 515 1.48 -34.20 -28.52
N ALA A 516 2.54 -33.87 -27.79
CA ALA A 516 3.85 -33.39 -28.28
C ALA A 516 4.00 -31.93 -28.77
N TYR A 517 4.07 -30.99 -27.82
CA TYR A 517 5.13 -29.98 -27.83
C TYR A 517 5.55 -29.58 -26.41
N ASN A 518 6.85 -29.36 -26.19
CA ASN A 518 7.41 -28.85 -24.93
C ASN A 518 8.28 -27.63 -25.28
N GLY A 519 7.97 -26.44 -24.76
CA GLY A 519 8.78 -25.24 -25.01
C GLY A 519 8.07 -23.89 -25.20
N GLY A 520 6.79 -23.76 -24.84
CA GLY A 520 6.10 -22.45 -24.83
C GLY A 520 6.68 -21.48 -23.79
N ILE A 521 6.56 -20.17 -24.05
CA ILE A 521 6.94 -19.14 -23.08
C ILE A 521 5.69 -18.78 -22.27
N ASP A 522 5.71 -19.01 -20.95
CA ASP A 522 4.63 -18.55 -20.08
C ASP A 522 4.70 -17.02 -19.87
N TYR A 523 4.16 -16.28 -20.84
CA TYR A 523 3.93 -14.83 -20.74
C TYR A 523 2.92 -14.50 -19.63
N SER A 524 1.99 -15.42 -19.33
CA SER A 524 1.04 -15.34 -18.24
C SER A 524 1.77 -15.21 -16.88
N ALA A 525 2.80 -16.03 -16.64
CA ALA A 525 3.64 -15.91 -15.44
C ALA A 525 4.45 -14.61 -15.38
N LYS A 526 4.84 -14.04 -16.53
CA LYS A 526 5.52 -12.73 -16.57
C LYS A 526 4.58 -11.61 -16.14
N PHE A 527 3.33 -11.59 -16.64
CA PHE A 527 2.32 -10.64 -16.15
C PHE A 527 2.01 -10.84 -14.67
N ARG A 528 1.83 -12.09 -14.20
CA ARG A 528 1.65 -12.37 -12.76
C ARG A 528 2.83 -11.89 -11.91
N SER A 529 4.07 -12.04 -12.40
CA SER A 529 5.28 -11.56 -11.71
C SER A 529 5.31 -10.03 -11.60
N ILE A 530 5.04 -9.31 -12.71
CA ILE A 530 4.98 -7.85 -12.75
C ILE A 530 3.84 -7.33 -11.86
N ALA A 531 2.65 -7.91 -11.97
CA ALA A 531 1.48 -7.54 -11.18
C ALA A 531 1.76 -7.73 -9.67
N ASN A 532 2.30 -8.88 -9.27
CA ASN A 532 2.69 -9.14 -7.88
C ASN A 532 3.76 -8.15 -7.36
N TYR A 533 4.75 -7.78 -8.19
CA TYR A 533 5.79 -6.81 -7.81
C TYR A 533 5.23 -5.41 -7.54
N PHE A 534 4.23 -4.98 -8.32
CA PHE A 534 3.58 -3.67 -8.15
C PHE A 534 2.31 -3.70 -7.25
N GLY A 535 1.90 -4.86 -6.75
CA GLY A 535 0.70 -5.01 -5.92
C GLY A 535 -0.63 -4.91 -6.68
N LEU A 536 -0.64 -5.37 -7.94
CA LEU A 536 -1.75 -5.27 -8.89
C LEU A 536 -2.38 -6.64 -9.20
N LYS A 537 -3.55 -6.64 -9.85
CA LYS A 537 -4.20 -7.83 -10.42
C LYS A 537 -3.67 -8.19 -11.81
N THR A 538 -3.79 -9.47 -12.19
CA THR A 538 -3.45 -9.95 -13.54
C THR A 538 -4.70 -10.24 -14.35
N LEU A 539 -4.88 -9.53 -15.46
CA LEU A 539 -6.09 -9.56 -16.28
C LEU A 539 -5.76 -9.98 -17.72
N MET A 540 -6.76 -10.43 -18.47
CA MET A 540 -6.69 -10.69 -19.91
C MET A 540 -7.92 -10.06 -20.56
N TYR A 541 -7.75 -8.98 -21.32
CA TYR A 541 -8.84 -8.11 -21.77
C TYR A 541 -9.61 -8.62 -23.00
N GLU A 542 -8.99 -9.54 -23.75
CA GLU A 542 -9.53 -10.29 -24.88
C GLU A 542 -8.82 -11.65 -24.95
N GLY A 543 -9.37 -12.63 -25.68
CA GLY A 543 -8.83 -13.98 -25.84
C GLY A 543 -9.75 -14.87 -26.67
N GLY A 544 -9.23 -16.03 -27.10
CA GLY A 544 -9.87 -16.94 -28.04
C GLY A 544 -8.94 -17.39 -29.19
N PRO A 545 -9.34 -18.44 -29.94
CA PRO A 545 -8.62 -18.92 -31.11
C PRO A 545 -8.72 -17.95 -32.29
N ASP A 546 -7.60 -17.33 -32.68
CA ASP A 546 -7.50 -16.54 -33.90
C ASP A 546 -7.30 -17.46 -35.12
N LEU A 547 -8.37 -17.68 -35.89
CA LEU A 547 -8.32 -18.49 -37.11
C LEU A 547 -8.06 -17.66 -38.38
N THR A 548 -7.63 -16.40 -38.26
CA THR A 548 -7.38 -15.51 -39.40
C THR A 548 -5.94 -15.60 -39.93
N VAL A 549 -4.96 -15.89 -39.07
CA VAL A 549 -3.55 -16.05 -39.44
C VAL A 549 -3.31 -17.40 -40.15
N ASN A 550 -2.41 -17.39 -41.14
CA ASN A 550 -2.09 -18.54 -42.01
C ASN A 550 -3.32 -19.16 -42.73
N ARG A 551 -4.40 -18.40 -42.88
CA ARG A 551 -5.66 -18.81 -43.51
C ARG A 551 -5.50 -19.09 -45.00
N THR A 552 -5.54 -20.37 -45.36
CA THR A 552 -5.43 -20.83 -46.76
C THR A 552 -6.76 -20.93 -47.48
N ASN A 553 -7.86 -21.21 -46.77
CA ASN A 553 -9.20 -21.34 -47.34
C ASN A 553 -10.28 -21.04 -46.28
N ASN A 554 -11.25 -20.18 -46.63
CA ASN A 554 -12.35 -19.79 -45.76
C ASN A 554 -13.20 -20.99 -45.29
N ALA A 555 -13.45 -21.95 -46.18
CA ALA A 555 -14.29 -23.12 -45.89
C ALA A 555 -13.66 -24.05 -44.84
N ILE A 556 -12.33 -24.08 -44.72
CA ILE A 556 -11.64 -24.86 -43.67
C ILE A 556 -11.90 -24.25 -42.30
N VAL A 557 -11.73 -22.93 -42.18
CA VAL A 557 -12.02 -22.18 -40.94
C VAL A 557 -13.48 -22.36 -40.54
N GLN A 558 -14.41 -22.13 -41.47
CA GLN A 558 -15.85 -22.29 -41.24
C GLN A 558 -16.24 -23.73 -40.85
N SER A 559 -15.58 -24.74 -41.42
CA SER A 559 -15.78 -26.14 -41.00
C SER A 559 -15.25 -26.41 -39.59
N SER A 560 -14.16 -25.76 -39.19
CA SER A 560 -13.57 -25.93 -37.84
C SER A 560 -14.39 -25.28 -36.72
N GLU A 561 -15.20 -24.26 -37.02
CA GLU A 561 -16.15 -23.65 -36.06
C GLU A 561 -17.23 -24.65 -35.60
N SER A 562 -17.67 -25.53 -36.49
CA SER A 562 -18.63 -26.61 -36.21
C SER A 562 -17.96 -27.93 -35.78
N ASP A 563 -16.63 -28.02 -35.75
CA ASP A 563 -15.91 -29.24 -35.38
C ASP A 563 -15.80 -29.37 -33.85
N ALA A 564 -16.14 -30.54 -33.31
CA ALA A 564 -16.13 -30.79 -31.87
C ALA A 564 -14.76 -30.59 -31.18
N ARG A 565 -13.65 -30.51 -31.94
CA ARG A 565 -12.31 -30.23 -31.40
C ARG A 565 -12.10 -28.77 -30.97
N ILE A 566 -12.80 -27.79 -31.56
CA ILE A 566 -12.64 -26.38 -31.13
C ILE A 566 -13.16 -26.17 -29.69
N ASN A 567 -14.12 -26.98 -29.26
CA ASN A 567 -14.56 -27.08 -27.86
C ASN A 567 -13.39 -27.42 -26.92
N GLN A 568 -12.60 -28.45 -27.26
CA GLN A 568 -11.45 -28.88 -26.46
C GLN A 568 -10.37 -27.80 -26.40
N VAL A 569 -10.12 -27.11 -27.52
CA VAL A 569 -9.15 -26.02 -27.63
C VAL A 569 -9.55 -24.81 -26.78
N VAL A 570 -10.80 -24.37 -26.84
CA VAL A 570 -11.32 -23.25 -26.03
C VAL A 570 -11.39 -23.63 -24.55
N GLN A 571 -11.79 -24.86 -24.20
CA GLN A 571 -11.69 -25.33 -22.81
C GLN A 571 -10.25 -25.31 -22.31
N ALA A 572 -9.27 -25.72 -23.12
CA ALA A 572 -7.86 -25.76 -22.74
C ALA A 572 -7.27 -24.36 -22.47
N GLU A 573 -7.56 -23.38 -23.33
CA GLU A 573 -7.18 -21.97 -23.13
C GLU A 573 -7.73 -21.44 -21.80
N LEU A 574 -9.06 -21.49 -21.63
CA LEU A 574 -9.75 -20.95 -20.46
C LEU A 574 -9.29 -21.66 -19.17
N ALA A 575 -9.19 -22.99 -19.19
CA ALA A 575 -8.74 -23.81 -18.07
C ALA A 575 -7.31 -23.49 -17.65
N SER A 576 -6.42 -23.21 -18.60
CA SER A 576 -5.05 -22.77 -18.33
C SER A 576 -5.03 -21.34 -17.79
N ALA A 577 -5.69 -20.40 -18.46
CA ALA A 577 -5.75 -18.98 -18.06
C ALA A 577 -6.31 -18.79 -16.65
N ILE A 578 -7.40 -19.49 -16.30
CA ILE A 578 -8.03 -19.45 -14.98
C ILE A 578 -7.20 -20.25 -13.96
N GLY A 579 -6.77 -21.46 -14.34
CA GLY A 579 -6.04 -22.40 -13.48
C GLY A 579 -4.65 -21.93 -13.05
N CYS A 580 -3.95 -21.17 -13.91
CA CYS A 580 -2.68 -20.53 -13.56
C CYS A 580 -2.83 -19.29 -12.66
N GLY A 581 -4.04 -18.98 -12.18
CA GLY A 581 -4.26 -18.02 -11.10
C GLY A 581 -4.43 -16.56 -11.51
N ASN A 582 -4.59 -16.25 -12.80
CA ASN A 582 -4.97 -14.90 -13.25
C ASN A 582 -6.33 -14.50 -12.65
N ASP A 583 -6.62 -13.21 -12.52
CA ASP A 583 -7.83 -12.71 -11.84
C ASP A 583 -9.08 -12.73 -12.73
N LEU A 584 -8.93 -12.41 -14.02
CA LEU A 584 -10.04 -12.34 -15.00
C LEU A 584 -9.53 -12.63 -16.42
N PHE A 585 -10.28 -13.43 -17.17
CA PHE A 585 -10.14 -13.65 -18.62
C PHE A 585 -11.40 -13.17 -19.35
N MET A 586 -11.25 -12.33 -20.38
CA MET A 586 -12.37 -11.91 -21.23
C MET A 586 -12.33 -12.65 -22.57
N TYR A 587 -13.35 -13.44 -22.88
CA TYR A 587 -13.51 -14.03 -24.22
C TYR A 587 -13.92 -12.94 -25.23
N TYR A 588 -13.29 -12.88 -26.40
CA TYR A 588 -13.36 -11.72 -27.30
C TYR A 588 -14.75 -11.33 -27.77
N LYS A 589 -15.67 -12.28 -27.98
CA LYS A 589 -16.96 -11.97 -28.60
C LYS A 589 -18.06 -12.96 -28.26
N LEU A 590 -19.21 -12.45 -27.82
CA LEU A 590 -20.34 -13.31 -27.50
C LEU A 590 -20.91 -14.01 -28.74
N ALA A 591 -21.19 -13.28 -29.82
CA ALA A 591 -21.74 -13.87 -31.04
C ALA A 591 -21.24 -13.18 -32.33
N SER A 592 -21.07 -13.99 -33.38
CA SER A 592 -20.62 -13.56 -34.71
C SER A 592 -21.13 -14.52 -35.80
N PRO A 593 -21.25 -14.07 -37.07
CA PRO A 593 -21.51 -14.98 -38.18
C PRO A 593 -20.28 -15.86 -38.45
N THR A 594 -20.45 -17.04 -39.05
CA THR A 594 -19.34 -18.00 -39.34
C THR A 594 -18.21 -17.48 -40.25
N SER A 595 -18.34 -16.29 -40.83
CA SER A 595 -17.24 -15.59 -41.52
C SER A 595 -16.24 -14.94 -40.56
N ASP A 596 -16.66 -14.58 -39.35
CA ASP A 596 -15.93 -14.00 -38.23
C ASP A 596 -15.74 -15.11 -37.15
N PRO A 597 -14.56 -15.76 -37.09
CA PRO A 597 -14.35 -16.97 -36.31
C PRO A 597 -14.03 -16.70 -34.83
N PHE A 598 -14.26 -15.50 -34.29
CA PHE A 598 -13.96 -15.22 -32.89
C PHE A 598 -15.16 -15.44 -31.94
N GLY A 599 -16.40 -15.36 -32.42
CA GLY A 599 -17.60 -15.45 -31.58
C GLY A 599 -17.81 -16.82 -30.91
N ALA A 600 -18.53 -16.80 -29.78
CA ALA A 600 -18.94 -18.02 -29.08
C ALA A 600 -20.23 -18.64 -29.65
N TYR A 601 -21.13 -17.85 -30.23
CA TYR A 601 -22.40 -18.29 -30.82
C TYR A 601 -22.59 -17.77 -32.25
N GLU A 602 -23.27 -18.56 -33.09
CA GLU A 602 -23.80 -18.10 -34.39
C GLU A 602 -25.20 -17.46 -34.24
N ASP A 603 -26.05 -18.10 -33.42
CA ASP A 603 -27.36 -17.65 -32.94
C ASP A 603 -27.48 -18.11 -31.49
N LEU A 604 -27.92 -17.24 -30.56
CA LEU A 604 -27.97 -17.57 -29.13
C LEU A 604 -28.96 -18.69 -28.75
N THR A 605 -29.91 -19.02 -29.63
CA THR A 605 -30.83 -20.14 -29.44
C THR A 605 -30.20 -21.50 -29.77
N LEU A 606 -29.00 -21.52 -30.37
CA LEU A 606 -28.29 -22.73 -30.78
C LEU A 606 -26.92 -22.86 -30.09
N PRO A 607 -26.64 -23.97 -29.38
CA PRO A 607 -25.32 -24.21 -28.80
C PRO A 607 -24.30 -24.57 -29.90
N THR A 608 -23.12 -23.96 -29.83
CA THR A 608 -21.96 -24.27 -30.69
C THR A 608 -20.91 -25.04 -29.89
N PRO A 609 -19.89 -25.65 -30.53
CA PRO A 609 -18.75 -26.21 -29.81
C PRO A 609 -18.06 -25.20 -28.86
N LYS A 610 -18.01 -23.91 -29.21
CA LYS A 610 -17.41 -22.84 -28.40
C LYS A 610 -18.29 -22.41 -27.23
N SER A 611 -19.59 -22.21 -27.44
CA SER A 611 -20.48 -21.86 -26.33
C SER A 611 -20.71 -23.03 -25.37
N ILE A 612 -20.59 -24.28 -25.83
CA ILE A 612 -20.47 -25.47 -24.97
C ILE A 612 -19.20 -25.38 -24.11
N ALA A 613 -18.04 -25.06 -24.69
CA ALA A 613 -16.79 -24.89 -23.93
C ALA A 613 -16.94 -23.88 -22.79
N LEU A 614 -17.41 -22.68 -23.10
CA LEU A 614 -17.60 -21.59 -22.13
C LEU A 614 -18.62 -21.96 -21.03
N ASN A 615 -19.71 -22.65 -21.40
CA ASN A 615 -20.68 -23.19 -20.43
C ASN A 615 -20.07 -24.26 -19.51
N THR A 616 -19.26 -25.16 -20.06
CA THR A 616 -18.56 -26.21 -19.29
C THR A 616 -17.55 -25.60 -18.33
N VAL A 617 -16.80 -24.58 -18.76
CA VAL A 617 -15.80 -23.93 -17.90
C VAL A 617 -16.46 -23.18 -16.74
N ALA A 618 -17.51 -22.41 -16.99
CA ALA A 618 -18.22 -21.70 -15.92
C ALA A 618 -18.80 -22.66 -14.86
N LYS A 619 -19.37 -23.80 -15.29
CA LYS A 619 -20.02 -24.77 -14.39
C LYS A 619 -19.03 -25.65 -13.63
N THR A 620 -17.73 -25.55 -13.92
CA THR A 620 -16.69 -26.36 -13.29
C THR A 620 -16.01 -25.56 -12.16
N PRO A 621 -15.96 -26.07 -10.91
CA PRO A 621 -15.31 -25.38 -9.80
C PRO A 621 -13.85 -25.03 -10.08
N LEU A 622 -13.40 -23.83 -9.66
CA LEU A 622 -12.00 -23.38 -9.81
C LEU A 622 -10.98 -24.40 -9.27
N SER A 623 -11.33 -25.12 -8.19
CA SER A 623 -10.53 -26.19 -7.58
C SER A 623 -10.22 -27.37 -8.52
N ASN A 624 -10.96 -27.49 -9.62
CA ASN A 624 -10.79 -28.55 -10.60
C ASN A 624 -9.89 -28.10 -11.76
N TYR A 625 -9.61 -26.80 -11.89
CA TYR A 625 -8.72 -26.23 -12.91
C TYR A 625 -7.24 -26.28 -12.53
N ASN A 626 -6.82 -27.45 -12.02
CA ASN A 626 -5.41 -27.78 -11.82
C ASN A 626 -4.77 -28.21 -13.16
N VAL A 627 -4.91 -27.39 -14.21
CA VAL A 627 -4.24 -27.62 -15.51
C VAL A 627 -2.79 -27.13 -15.45
N CYS A 628 -2.57 -26.03 -14.72
CA CYS A 628 -1.26 -25.70 -14.20
C CYS A 628 -0.97 -26.65 -13.01
N THR A 629 -0.54 -27.89 -13.34
CA THR A 629 -0.06 -28.94 -12.43
C THR A 629 1.45 -29.15 -12.45
N THR A 630 2.19 -28.28 -13.14
CA THR A 630 3.24 -27.61 -12.36
C THR A 630 2.56 -27.10 -11.09
N SER A 631 3.11 -27.35 -9.91
CA SER A 631 2.85 -26.36 -8.86
C SER A 631 3.19 -25.00 -9.47
N ILE A 632 2.37 -23.97 -9.26
CA ILE A 632 2.99 -22.66 -9.03
C ILE A 632 3.90 -22.93 -7.83
N PRO A 633 5.23 -23.04 -7.98
CA PRO A 633 6.03 -23.73 -6.98
C PRO A 633 6.13 -22.80 -5.79
N THR A 634 5.23 -22.98 -4.81
CA THR A 634 5.07 -22.07 -3.67
C THR A 634 6.16 -22.35 -2.66
N LEU A 635 7.40 -22.31 -3.13
CA LEU A 635 8.57 -22.07 -2.31
C LEU A 635 8.33 -20.72 -1.63
N THR A 636 7.88 -20.78 -0.38
CA THR A 636 7.95 -19.68 0.57
C THR A 636 9.24 -19.86 1.33
N PHE A 637 10.13 -18.87 1.33
CA PHE A 637 11.42 -18.96 2.01
C PHE A 637 11.72 -17.69 2.82
N GLY A 638 11.53 -17.80 4.14
CA GLY A 638 11.73 -16.71 5.09
C GLY A 638 12.94 -16.95 5.99
N ALA A 639 13.45 -15.87 6.56
CA ALA A 639 14.40 -15.89 7.66
C ALA A 639 13.79 -15.15 8.87
N SER A 640 13.86 -15.74 10.06
CA SER A 640 13.34 -15.16 11.29
C SER A 640 14.38 -15.24 12.42
N PRO A 641 14.93 -14.10 12.88
CA PRO A 641 14.83 -12.77 12.26
C PRO A 641 15.59 -12.73 10.91
N SER A 642 15.15 -11.90 9.98
CA SER A 642 15.82 -11.68 8.69
C SER A 642 17.08 -10.81 8.79
N SER A 643 17.32 -10.20 9.95
CA SER A 643 18.55 -9.49 10.30
C SER A 643 19.15 -10.07 11.58
N VAL A 644 20.46 -10.35 11.60
CA VAL A 644 21.18 -10.94 12.75
C VAL A 644 22.55 -10.32 12.92
N THR A 645 23.04 -10.21 14.16
CA THR A 645 24.41 -9.75 14.43
C THR A 645 25.48 -10.76 13.98
N VAL A 646 26.70 -10.31 13.69
CA VAL A 646 27.86 -11.20 13.49
C VAL A 646 28.02 -12.18 14.66
N GLY A 647 28.19 -13.46 14.35
CA GLY A 647 28.25 -14.56 15.29
C GLY A 647 26.88 -15.11 15.71
N SER A 648 25.78 -14.43 15.39
CA SER A 648 24.41 -14.93 15.65
C SER A 648 23.88 -15.82 14.53
N ASN A 649 22.77 -16.50 14.80
CA ASN A 649 22.06 -17.35 13.86
C ASN A 649 20.65 -16.84 13.58
N SER A 650 20.11 -17.22 12.42
CA SER A 650 18.71 -17.00 12.03
C SER A 650 18.02 -18.36 11.92
N VAL A 651 16.69 -18.41 12.07
CA VAL A 651 15.89 -19.57 11.69
C VAL A 651 15.35 -19.33 10.29
N LEU A 652 15.91 -20.05 9.30
CA LEU A 652 15.29 -20.15 7.99
C LEU A 652 14.05 -21.04 8.10
N SER A 653 12.97 -20.66 7.44
CA SER A 653 11.74 -21.46 7.34
C SER A 653 11.27 -21.53 5.90
N TRP A 654 10.90 -22.72 5.44
CA TRP A 654 10.32 -22.89 4.11
C TRP A 654 9.23 -23.94 4.05
N SER A 655 8.34 -23.73 3.09
CA SER A 655 7.55 -24.79 2.48
C SER A 655 7.64 -24.66 0.97
N SER A 656 7.58 -25.77 0.25
CA SER A 656 7.41 -25.80 -1.20
C SER A 656 6.38 -26.86 -1.57
N THR A 657 5.64 -26.61 -2.65
CA THR A 657 4.60 -27.50 -3.17
C THR A 657 4.97 -27.97 -4.57
N ASN A 658 4.53 -29.20 -4.93
CA ASN A 658 4.89 -30.01 -6.10
C ASN A 658 6.31 -29.83 -6.66
N THR A 659 7.31 -29.68 -5.77
CA THR A 659 8.74 -29.77 -6.07
C THR A 659 9.19 -31.23 -5.90
N THR A 660 10.16 -31.69 -6.71
CA THR A 660 10.69 -33.07 -6.64
C THR A 660 11.95 -33.20 -5.80
N ALA A 661 12.76 -32.14 -5.77
CA ALA A 661 13.91 -31.99 -4.89
C ALA A 661 14.15 -30.51 -4.62
N CYS A 662 14.68 -30.18 -3.44
CA CYS A 662 15.17 -28.85 -3.12
C CYS A 662 16.66 -28.92 -2.80
N VAL A 663 17.44 -27.94 -3.28
CA VAL A 663 18.89 -27.85 -3.08
C VAL A 663 19.21 -26.46 -2.51
N GLY A 664 19.84 -26.45 -1.34
CA GLY A 664 20.37 -25.24 -0.76
C GLY A 664 21.62 -24.78 -1.52
N SER A 665 21.71 -23.48 -1.81
CA SER A 665 22.90 -22.83 -2.37
C SER A 665 23.12 -21.44 -1.76
N GLY A 666 24.29 -20.84 -1.99
CA GLY A 666 24.72 -19.64 -1.24
C GLY A 666 25.19 -20.01 0.16
N GLY A 667 24.52 -19.48 1.20
CA GLY A 667 24.87 -19.69 2.62
C GLY A 667 24.80 -21.12 3.16
N TRP A 668 24.16 -22.02 2.42
CA TRP A 668 24.03 -23.45 2.74
C TRP A 668 24.21 -24.29 1.47
N LYS A 669 24.42 -25.60 1.64
CA LYS A 669 24.67 -26.54 0.54
C LYS A 669 24.00 -27.88 0.79
N GLY A 670 23.62 -28.56 -0.29
CA GLY A 670 23.10 -29.93 -0.27
C GLY A 670 21.58 -30.02 -0.37
N SER A 671 21.09 -31.27 -0.46
CA SER A 671 19.66 -31.57 -0.57
C SER A 671 18.90 -31.15 0.69
N GLN A 672 17.72 -30.57 0.51
CA GLN A 672 16.81 -30.11 1.55
C GLN A 672 15.45 -30.80 1.41
N ALA A 673 14.76 -31.00 2.53
CA ALA A 673 13.37 -31.46 2.53
C ALA A 673 12.46 -30.43 1.83
N LEU A 674 11.32 -30.88 1.30
CA LEU A 674 10.39 -30.01 0.56
C LEU A 674 9.74 -28.93 1.45
N SER A 675 9.69 -29.15 2.76
CA SER A 675 9.40 -28.15 3.79
C SER A 675 10.25 -28.39 5.04
N GLY A 676 10.48 -27.34 5.83
CA GLY A 676 11.27 -27.46 7.05
C GLY A 676 11.69 -26.11 7.65
N THR A 677 12.51 -26.22 8.70
CA THR A 677 13.23 -25.10 9.31
C THR A 677 14.71 -25.45 9.46
N PHE A 678 15.58 -24.47 9.25
CA PHE A 678 17.03 -24.61 9.41
C PHE A 678 17.55 -23.44 10.22
N THR A 679 17.92 -23.70 11.48
CA THR A 679 18.72 -22.75 12.25
C THR A 679 20.10 -22.69 11.61
N THR A 680 20.51 -21.51 11.16
CA THR A 680 21.80 -21.33 10.52
C THR A 680 22.94 -21.59 11.51
N PRO A 681 24.17 -21.87 11.04
CA PRO A 681 25.37 -21.65 11.83
C PRO A 681 25.46 -20.20 12.33
N ALA A 682 26.41 -19.93 13.23
CA ALA A 682 26.84 -18.57 13.54
C ALA A 682 27.36 -17.89 12.26
N LEU A 683 26.79 -16.74 11.87
CA LEU A 683 27.07 -16.11 10.58
C LEU A 683 27.93 -14.85 10.73
N ASN A 684 28.89 -14.66 9.82
CA ASN A 684 29.93 -13.64 9.94
C ASN A 684 29.94 -12.60 8.80
N SER A 685 29.01 -12.69 7.85
CA SER A 685 28.84 -11.76 6.73
C SER A 685 27.43 -11.91 6.14
N THR A 686 26.86 -10.84 5.55
CA THR A 686 25.49 -10.92 5.00
C THR A 686 25.40 -12.06 4.00
N THR A 687 24.50 -13.01 4.29
CA THR A 687 24.49 -14.32 3.67
C THR A 687 23.16 -14.51 2.95
N ILE A 688 23.22 -14.50 1.62
CA ILE A 688 22.10 -14.89 0.79
C ILE A 688 21.99 -16.41 0.85
N TYR A 689 20.89 -16.89 1.43
CA TYR A 689 20.47 -18.27 1.29
C TYR A 689 19.58 -18.35 0.07
N THR A 690 19.98 -19.13 -0.93
CA THR A 690 19.14 -19.47 -2.06
C THR A 690 18.62 -20.88 -1.86
N LEU A 691 17.32 -21.08 -1.99
CA LEU A 691 16.71 -22.40 -2.10
C LEU A 691 16.25 -22.57 -3.53
N THR A 692 16.89 -23.49 -4.25
CA THR A 692 16.53 -23.84 -5.62
C THR A 692 15.79 -25.17 -5.57
N CYS A 693 14.53 -25.20 -5.99
CA CYS A 693 13.75 -26.44 -6.02
C CYS A 693 13.43 -26.84 -7.46
N THR A 694 13.77 -28.08 -7.79
CA THR A 694 13.50 -28.71 -9.08
C THR A 694 12.04 -29.13 -9.16
N LEU A 695 11.42 -28.92 -10.32
CA LEU A 695 10.03 -29.25 -10.58
C LEU A 695 9.92 -30.64 -11.26
N PRO A 696 8.72 -31.24 -11.35
CA PRO A 696 8.49 -32.51 -12.04
C PRO A 696 8.87 -32.52 -13.53
N ASP A 697 8.95 -31.35 -14.18
CA ASP A 697 9.37 -31.17 -15.57
C ASP A 697 10.89 -30.97 -15.74
N GLY A 698 11.65 -30.91 -14.65
CA GLY A 698 13.10 -30.68 -14.64
C GLY A 698 13.53 -29.20 -14.66
N SER A 699 12.60 -28.26 -14.76
CA SER A 699 12.87 -26.83 -14.51
C SER A 699 13.07 -26.54 -13.02
N THR A 700 13.38 -25.30 -12.64
CA THR A 700 13.62 -24.91 -11.25
C THR A 700 12.95 -23.61 -10.86
N VAL A 701 12.33 -23.57 -9.68
CA VAL A 701 12.08 -22.31 -8.95
C VAL A 701 13.31 -21.96 -8.11
N SER A 702 13.53 -20.68 -7.82
CA SER A 702 14.43 -20.25 -6.75
C SER A 702 13.84 -19.09 -5.98
N GLN A 703 13.91 -19.16 -4.64
CA GLN A 703 13.81 -17.98 -3.78
C GLN A 703 15.12 -17.78 -3.06
N ASN A 704 15.46 -16.52 -2.86
CA ASN A 704 16.56 -16.05 -2.04
C ASN A 704 15.98 -15.39 -0.79
N THR A 705 16.33 -15.91 0.38
CA THR A 705 16.12 -15.22 1.66
C THR A 705 17.48 -14.69 2.11
N THR A 706 17.63 -13.37 2.10
CA THR A 706 18.83 -12.73 2.62
C THR A 706 18.72 -12.72 4.14
N VAL A 707 19.50 -13.57 4.80
CA VAL A 707 19.84 -13.27 6.20
C VAL A 707 20.83 -12.13 6.11
N THR A 708 20.33 -10.92 6.32
CA THR A 708 21.16 -9.73 6.50
C THR A 708 21.88 -9.93 7.81
N VAL A 709 23.02 -10.61 7.75
CA VAL A 709 23.97 -10.55 8.84
C VAL A 709 24.44 -9.11 8.84
N THR A 710 23.83 -8.33 9.71
CA THR A 710 24.51 -7.19 10.26
C THR A 710 25.72 -7.76 10.99
N SER A 711 26.82 -7.90 10.25
CA SER A 711 27.98 -7.14 10.68
C SER A 711 27.40 -5.81 11.13
N PRO A 712 27.41 -5.50 12.44
CA PRO A 712 27.14 -4.13 12.83
C PRO A 712 27.93 -3.25 11.88
N VAL A 713 27.34 -2.15 11.40
CA VAL A 713 28.05 -1.23 10.52
C VAL A 713 29.06 -0.47 11.37
N VAL A 714 30.07 -1.20 11.81
CA VAL A 714 31.44 -0.74 11.92
C VAL A 714 31.83 -0.49 10.47
N ASN A 715 31.49 0.70 9.98
CA ASN A 715 32.40 1.35 9.07
C ASN A 715 33.72 1.46 9.84
N ALA A 716 34.61 0.47 9.70
CA ALA A 716 35.90 0.42 10.40
C ALA A 716 36.86 1.51 9.91
N GLY A 717 36.48 2.21 8.84
CA GLY A 717 37.04 3.50 8.41
C GLY A 717 36.13 4.71 8.62
N SER A 718 34.97 4.60 9.29
CA SER A 718 34.22 5.80 9.72
C SER A 718 34.99 6.44 10.86
N LYS A 719 35.35 7.70 10.65
CA LYS A 719 35.94 8.56 11.67
C LYS A 719 34.88 9.35 12.44
N MET A 720 33.62 8.89 12.43
CA MET A 720 32.53 9.52 13.19
C MET A 720 32.06 8.63 14.33
N GLY A 721 31.91 9.19 15.52
CA GLY A 721 31.17 8.61 16.63
C GLY A 721 29.94 9.44 17.00
N ILE A 722 29.11 8.90 17.89
CA ILE A 722 27.93 9.60 18.44
C ILE A 722 27.90 9.48 19.97
N ASN A 723 27.51 10.55 20.64
CA ASN A 723 27.23 10.53 22.07
C ASN A 723 25.77 10.12 22.33
N ILE A 724 25.58 9.16 23.23
CA ILE A 724 24.27 8.69 23.70
C ILE A 724 23.77 9.67 24.75
N GLY A 725 22.63 10.31 24.47
CA GLY A 725 22.01 11.27 25.38
C GLY A 725 21.47 10.61 26.66
N PRO A 726 21.00 11.42 27.63
CA PRO A 726 20.54 10.90 28.91
C PRO A 726 19.29 10.02 28.75
N ILE A 727 19.12 9.04 29.64
CA ILE A 727 17.99 8.11 29.66
C ILE A 727 16.98 8.57 30.73
N ASN A 728 15.87 9.18 30.30
CA ASN A 728 14.83 9.70 31.18
C ASN A 728 13.46 9.83 30.51
N ASP A 729 12.42 10.09 31.29
CA ASP A 729 11.03 10.28 30.83
C ASP A 729 10.85 11.35 29.74
N SER A 730 11.75 12.32 29.63
CA SER A 730 11.70 13.38 28.61
C SER A 730 12.50 13.06 27.35
N SER A 731 13.33 12.00 27.36
CA SER A 731 14.24 11.63 26.27
C SER A 731 13.68 10.56 25.32
N ASP A 732 12.37 10.28 25.36
CA ASP A 732 11.76 9.09 24.75
C ASP A 732 12.09 8.89 23.26
N ARG A 733 12.21 9.98 22.50
CA ARG A 733 12.69 10.05 21.11
C ARG A 733 14.00 9.32 20.80
N GLN A 734 14.87 9.07 21.79
CA GLN A 734 16.07 8.23 21.59
C GLN A 734 15.73 6.74 21.47
N LEU A 735 14.50 6.33 21.82
CA LEU A 735 13.96 4.97 21.74
C LEU A 735 14.88 3.89 22.32
N THR A 736 15.78 4.24 23.25
CA THR A 736 16.94 3.40 23.59
C THR A 736 16.55 1.99 24.00
N PHE A 737 15.57 1.85 24.89
CA PHE A 737 15.05 0.55 25.33
C PHE A 737 13.69 0.24 24.69
N ILE A 738 13.45 -1.03 24.37
CA ILE A 738 12.10 -1.50 23.99
C ILE A 738 11.12 -1.45 25.17
N ASP A 739 11.65 -1.46 26.39
CA ASP A 739 10.91 -1.47 27.66
C ASP A 739 10.99 -0.09 28.30
N ILE A 740 9.91 0.68 28.21
CA ILE A 740 9.90 2.08 28.61
C ILE A 740 10.01 2.23 30.15
N MET A 741 9.84 1.15 30.92
CA MET A 741 10.13 1.14 32.36
C MET A 741 11.60 1.46 32.65
N LYS A 742 12.53 1.13 31.75
CA LYS A 742 13.96 1.40 31.96
C LYS A 742 14.29 2.90 31.91
N GLN A 743 13.45 3.73 31.32
CA GLN A 743 13.58 5.19 31.34
C GLN A 743 12.52 5.89 32.22
N ALA A 744 11.83 5.14 33.09
CA ALA A 744 10.86 5.69 34.02
C ALA A 744 11.53 6.30 35.25
N ARG A 745 10.87 7.30 35.85
CA ARG A 745 11.21 7.80 37.19
C ARG A 745 11.06 6.70 38.23
N GLY A 746 11.74 6.84 39.37
CA GLY A 746 11.54 5.98 40.54
C GLY A 746 10.07 5.95 40.99
N PHE A 747 9.70 4.89 41.71
CA PHE A 747 8.33 4.71 42.19
C PHE A 747 7.98 5.73 43.27
N ALA A 748 6.77 6.30 43.18
CA ALA A 748 6.27 7.33 44.07
C ALA A 748 4.85 7.00 44.57
N SER A 749 4.28 7.81 45.45
CA SER A 749 2.91 7.60 45.95
C SER A 749 1.87 7.78 44.84
N LEU A 750 0.69 7.17 45.02
CA LEU A 750 -0.45 7.28 44.08
C LEU A 750 -0.86 8.73 43.77
N ASN A 751 -0.59 9.69 44.66
CA ASN A 751 -1.01 11.09 44.55
C ASN A 751 0.00 11.98 43.79
N CYS A 752 1.24 11.51 43.62
CA CYS A 752 2.34 12.27 43.03
C CYS A 752 3.31 11.34 42.26
N PRO A 753 2.84 10.56 41.25
CA PRO A 753 3.64 9.60 40.52
C PRO A 753 4.89 10.17 39.81
N TRP A 754 4.94 11.49 39.60
CA TRP A 754 6.06 12.20 38.95
C TRP A 754 7.21 12.56 39.90
N ASP A 755 7.03 12.45 41.21
CA ASP A 755 7.97 12.95 42.23
C ASP A 755 8.31 11.89 43.31
N PRO A 756 9.21 10.94 43.00
CA PRO A 756 9.68 9.95 43.97
C PRO A 756 10.59 10.52 45.07
N VAL A 757 11.00 11.79 44.98
CA VAL A 757 11.87 12.43 45.98
C VAL A 757 11.04 12.97 47.14
N ASN A 758 9.97 13.70 46.83
CA ASN A 758 9.07 14.27 47.84
C ASN A 758 7.89 13.35 48.19
N CYS A 759 7.57 12.36 47.33
CA CYS A 759 6.52 11.37 47.57
C CYS A 759 7.02 9.91 47.49
N PRO A 760 8.07 9.49 48.22
CA PRO A 760 8.61 8.14 48.14
C PRO A 760 7.62 7.05 48.61
N VAL A 761 7.82 5.82 48.13
CA VAL A 761 7.15 4.60 48.64
C VAL A 761 8.18 3.59 49.15
N PRO A 762 7.81 2.69 50.09
CA PRO A 762 8.70 1.63 50.54
C PRO A 762 9.12 0.69 49.41
N LEU A 763 10.44 0.48 49.25
CA LEU A 763 11.04 -0.42 48.28
C LEU A 763 11.69 -1.63 48.98
N ASN A 764 11.77 -2.76 48.30
CA ASN A 764 12.55 -3.91 48.75
C ASN A 764 14.03 -3.80 48.34
N ALA A 765 14.86 -4.75 48.76
CA ALA A 765 16.30 -4.78 48.46
C ALA A 765 16.66 -4.83 46.96
N ASN A 766 15.71 -5.16 46.09
CA ASN A 766 15.85 -5.16 44.62
C ASN A 766 15.21 -3.91 43.98
N GLY A 767 14.88 -2.88 44.77
CA GLY A 767 14.31 -1.62 44.30
C GLY A 767 12.82 -1.64 43.93
N TRP A 768 12.12 -2.77 44.05
CA TRP A 768 10.69 -2.86 43.70
C TRP A 768 9.79 -2.38 44.85
N PRO A 769 8.67 -1.71 44.56
CA PRO A 769 7.76 -1.19 45.59
C PRO A 769 7.05 -2.33 46.32
N THR A 770 6.85 -2.18 47.63
CA THR A 770 6.16 -3.18 48.47
C THR A 770 4.76 -2.75 48.90
N THR A 771 4.30 -1.58 48.46
CA THR A 771 2.96 -1.03 48.69
C THR A 771 2.32 -0.62 47.36
N ASP A 772 1.09 -0.11 47.41
CA ASP A 772 0.51 0.64 46.29
C ASP A 772 1.38 1.86 45.94
N PHE A 773 1.49 2.17 44.64
CA PHE A 773 2.43 3.15 44.10
C PHE A 773 1.99 3.68 42.72
N GLY A 774 2.62 4.76 42.27
CA GLY A 774 2.56 5.24 40.90
C GLY A 774 3.96 5.34 40.27
N VAL A 775 3.99 5.37 38.94
CA VAL A 775 5.22 5.46 38.14
C VAL A 775 4.99 6.33 36.90
N PHE A 776 5.96 7.18 36.59
CA PHE A 776 5.89 8.20 35.54
C PHE A 776 7.04 7.96 34.54
N PHE A 777 6.72 7.89 33.25
CA PHE A 777 7.65 7.34 32.24
C PHE A 777 7.62 8.05 30.88
N LEU A 778 6.70 8.98 30.66
CA LEU A 778 6.59 9.70 29.39
C LEU A 778 6.23 11.18 29.60
N THR A 779 7.17 12.05 29.20
CA THR A 779 6.99 13.49 29.06
C THR A 779 6.97 13.85 27.56
N PRO A 780 5.80 14.13 26.97
CA PRO A 780 5.73 14.82 25.69
C PRO A 780 6.36 16.22 25.82
N PRO A 781 7.31 16.59 24.95
CA PRO A 781 7.86 17.94 24.95
C PRO A 781 6.80 18.93 24.45
N GLY A 782 6.93 20.19 24.87
CA GLY A 782 6.25 21.28 24.17
C GLY A 782 6.91 21.54 22.82
N ASP A 783 6.10 21.90 21.83
CA ASP A 783 6.54 22.33 20.49
C ASP A 783 6.33 23.85 20.37
N PRO A 784 7.37 24.69 20.48
CA PRO A 784 7.23 26.16 20.41
C PRO A 784 6.72 26.70 19.07
N LEU A 785 6.73 25.90 18.00
CA LEU A 785 6.08 26.22 16.72
C LEU A 785 4.59 25.81 16.68
N GLY A 786 4.09 25.12 17.70
CA GLY A 786 2.70 24.68 17.81
C GLY A 786 2.33 23.48 16.93
N ARG A 787 3.32 22.71 16.45
CA ARG A 787 3.09 21.50 15.63
C ARG A 787 2.36 20.41 16.44
N SER A 788 1.68 19.49 15.75
CA SER A 788 0.99 18.38 16.41
C SER A 788 1.98 17.34 16.92
N LEU A 789 1.78 16.84 18.15
CA LEU A 789 2.69 15.86 18.75
C LEU A 789 2.86 14.59 17.90
N ILE A 790 1.83 14.14 17.17
CA ILE A 790 1.94 12.97 16.28
C ILE A 790 2.68 13.25 14.97
N SER A 791 2.80 14.51 14.53
CA SER A 791 3.66 14.87 13.40
C SER A 791 5.13 15.05 13.79
N THR A 792 5.41 15.48 15.04
CA THR A 792 6.78 15.72 15.50
C THR A 792 7.38 14.52 16.26
N TYR A 793 6.57 13.71 16.94
CA TYR A 793 7.01 12.59 17.79
C TYR A 793 6.15 11.31 17.64
N PRO A 794 5.94 10.78 16.41
CA PRO A 794 5.03 9.66 16.18
C PRO A 794 5.40 8.38 16.96
N SER A 795 6.66 8.17 17.31
CA SER A 795 7.14 6.96 18.01
C SER A 795 6.56 6.79 19.43
N MET A 796 6.05 7.87 20.03
CA MET A 796 5.48 7.88 21.38
C MET A 796 4.10 7.21 21.46
N PHE A 797 3.39 7.05 20.34
CA PHE A 797 1.96 6.71 20.29
C PHE A 797 1.68 5.27 19.86
N GLY A 798 0.56 4.72 20.32
CA GLY A 798 0.11 3.37 19.98
C GLY A 798 -0.20 2.51 21.21
N THR A 799 -0.16 1.18 21.02
CA THR A 799 -0.46 0.20 22.08
C THR A 799 0.82 -0.42 22.63
N TYR A 800 1.17 -0.07 23.86
CA TYR A 800 2.24 -0.68 24.64
C TYR A 800 1.73 -1.95 25.33
N LYS A 801 2.62 -2.93 25.56
CA LYS A 801 2.31 -4.20 26.22
C LYS A 801 2.88 -4.22 27.65
N LEU A 802 2.00 -4.17 28.64
CA LEU A 802 2.34 -4.27 30.06
C LEU A 802 2.39 -5.73 30.51
N SER A 803 3.39 -6.07 31.34
CA SER A 803 3.46 -7.31 32.10
C SER A 803 4.14 -7.07 33.46
N PHE A 804 3.67 -7.72 34.53
CA PHE A 804 4.34 -7.69 35.83
C PHE A 804 4.03 -8.94 36.67
N THR A 805 4.93 -9.28 37.59
CA THR A 805 4.72 -10.33 38.60
C THR A 805 3.88 -9.78 39.75
N GLY A 806 2.83 -10.51 40.14
CA GLY A 806 1.85 -10.12 41.14
C GLY A 806 0.52 -9.67 40.53
N LYS A 807 -0.38 -9.20 41.39
CA LYS A 807 -1.73 -8.74 41.04
C LYS A 807 -1.93 -7.31 41.54
N ALA A 808 -2.42 -6.43 40.67
CA ALA A 808 -2.77 -5.05 40.99
C ALA A 808 -3.90 -4.54 40.10
N THR A 809 -4.61 -3.52 40.58
CA THR A 809 -5.51 -2.67 39.79
C THR A 809 -4.67 -1.57 39.14
N VAL A 810 -4.47 -1.66 37.83
CA VAL A 810 -3.68 -0.69 37.06
C VAL A 810 -4.58 0.35 36.42
N ARG A 811 -4.25 1.64 36.55
CA ARG A 811 -4.99 2.76 35.96
C ARG A 811 -4.05 3.87 35.46
N PRO A 812 -4.40 4.60 34.39
CA PRO A 812 -3.71 5.86 34.07
C PRO A 812 -3.96 6.88 35.20
N TYR A 813 -2.98 7.73 35.50
CA TYR A 813 -3.14 8.81 36.48
C TYR A 813 -3.87 10.02 35.88
N ASN A 814 -3.42 10.49 34.70
CA ASN A 814 -4.01 11.61 33.97
C ASN A 814 -4.42 11.22 32.53
N TYR A 815 -3.46 10.68 31.77
CA TYR A 815 -3.57 10.44 30.33
C TYR A 815 -3.29 8.99 29.95
N GLY A 816 -3.71 8.59 28.74
CA GLY A 816 -3.67 7.23 28.24
C GLY A 816 -4.86 6.37 28.67
N LEU A 817 -4.95 5.16 28.13
CA LEU A 817 -6.00 4.17 28.42
C LEU A 817 -5.37 2.81 28.76
N VAL A 818 -5.79 2.19 29.87
CA VAL A 818 -5.39 0.82 30.23
C VAL A 818 -6.58 -0.11 29.99
N GLN A 819 -6.38 -1.17 29.23
CA GLN A 819 -7.39 -2.18 28.90
C GLN A 819 -6.81 -3.59 28.85
N ASN A 820 -7.65 -4.60 28.58
CA ASN A 820 -7.23 -6.01 28.41
C ASN A 820 -6.42 -6.56 29.61
N ILE A 821 -6.73 -6.10 30.83
CA ILE A 821 -6.04 -6.52 32.05
C ILE A 821 -6.41 -7.98 32.36
N VAL A 822 -5.42 -8.87 32.32
CA VAL A 822 -5.56 -10.31 32.60
C VAL A 822 -4.58 -10.72 33.68
N TYR A 823 -5.07 -11.28 34.79
CA TYR A 823 -4.24 -11.91 35.82
C TYR A 823 -4.24 -13.43 35.66
N ASN A 824 -3.07 -13.99 35.37
CA ASN A 824 -2.82 -15.43 35.35
C ASN A 824 -2.32 -15.89 36.73
N ALA A 825 -3.17 -16.62 37.45
CA ALA A 825 -2.85 -17.13 38.77
C ALA A 825 -1.75 -18.22 38.76
N SER A 826 -1.65 -19.01 37.69
CA SER A 826 -0.69 -20.11 37.57
C SER A 826 0.76 -19.62 37.40
N SER A 827 0.94 -18.47 36.75
CA SER A 827 2.24 -17.81 36.58
C SER A 827 2.45 -16.61 37.50
N ASN A 828 1.48 -16.29 38.36
CA ASN A 828 1.41 -15.08 39.18
C ASN A 828 1.78 -13.82 38.36
N THR A 829 1.19 -13.67 37.17
CA THR A 829 1.51 -12.59 36.23
C THR A 829 0.26 -11.81 35.87
N THR A 830 0.33 -10.49 35.86
CA THR A 830 -0.70 -9.63 35.25
C THR A 830 -0.16 -9.06 33.94
N THR A 831 -0.94 -9.14 32.86
CA THR A 831 -0.67 -8.45 31.59
C THR A 831 -1.78 -7.45 31.27
N ALA A 832 -1.47 -6.41 30.49
CA ALA A 832 -2.46 -5.44 30.01
C ALA A 832 -1.98 -4.73 28.73
N ASP A 833 -2.91 -4.05 28.05
CA ASP A 833 -2.61 -3.10 26.98
C ASP A 833 -2.68 -1.67 27.53
N VAL A 834 -1.66 -0.85 27.21
CA VAL A 834 -1.62 0.57 27.57
C VAL A 834 -1.56 1.39 26.28
N ILE A 835 -2.62 2.13 25.99
CA ILE A 835 -2.76 2.92 24.77
C ILE A 835 -2.44 4.38 25.07
N ILE A 836 -1.53 4.96 24.27
CA ILE A 836 -1.16 6.37 24.31
C ILE A 836 -1.54 7.00 22.96
N ARG A 837 -2.36 8.05 22.99
CA ARG A 837 -2.93 8.71 21.80
C ARG A 837 -2.23 10.04 21.54
N SER A 838 -2.34 10.56 20.32
CA SER A 838 -1.79 11.86 19.90
C SER A 838 -2.24 13.08 20.71
N THR A 839 -3.31 12.93 21.50
CA THR A 839 -3.87 13.96 22.40
C THR A 839 -3.57 13.72 23.88
N ASP A 840 -2.85 12.65 24.23
CA ASP A 840 -2.45 12.34 25.60
C ASP A 840 -1.19 13.14 25.98
N GLY A 841 -1.25 13.82 27.14
CA GLY A 841 -0.12 14.53 27.73
C GLY A 841 0.80 13.60 28.52
N TYR A 842 1.40 14.12 29.59
CA TYR A 842 2.29 13.36 30.49
C TYR A 842 1.67 12.03 30.97
N VAL A 843 2.31 10.90 30.70
CA VAL A 843 1.75 9.57 31.01
C VAL A 843 2.41 8.96 32.25
N ALA A 844 1.55 8.53 33.17
CA ALA A 844 1.89 7.82 34.38
C ALA A 844 0.83 6.77 34.71
N LEU A 845 1.27 5.65 35.27
CA LEU A 845 0.42 4.55 35.71
C LEU A 845 0.39 4.48 37.24
N THR A 846 -0.77 4.12 37.77
CA THR A 846 -0.99 3.82 39.19
C THR A 846 -1.28 2.34 39.36
N PHE A 847 -0.73 1.75 40.41
CA PHE A 847 -0.85 0.34 40.78
C PHE A 847 -1.43 0.29 42.19
N SER A 848 -2.71 -0.08 42.29
CA SER A 848 -3.50 -0.06 43.52
C SER A 848 -4.06 -1.44 43.87
N ASN A 849 -4.40 -1.68 45.14
CA ASN A 849 -4.78 -3.01 45.65
C ASN A 849 -3.69 -4.07 45.37
N THR A 850 -2.42 -3.69 45.52
CA THR A 850 -1.27 -4.61 45.43
C THR A 850 -1.23 -5.56 46.63
N THR A 851 -0.62 -6.73 46.47
CA THR A 851 -0.44 -7.69 47.58
C THR A 851 1.04 -7.79 47.91
N ASN A 852 1.51 -6.90 48.80
CA ASN A 852 2.92 -6.62 49.06
C ASN A 852 3.66 -6.03 47.83
N GLY A 853 2.99 -5.16 47.06
CA GLY A 853 3.55 -4.54 45.86
C GLY A 853 3.50 -5.44 44.61
N VAL A 854 4.36 -5.13 43.63
CA VAL A 854 4.54 -5.89 42.38
C VAL A 854 6.01 -5.85 41.94
N GLN A 855 6.42 -6.79 41.09
CA GLN A 855 7.82 -6.89 40.63
C GLN A 855 7.90 -7.17 39.12
N ASN A 856 9.08 -7.05 38.52
CA ASN A 856 9.35 -7.37 37.11
C ASN A 856 8.41 -6.66 36.12
N ILE A 857 8.09 -5.39 36.39
CA ILE A 857 7.27 -4.57 35.51
C ILE A 857 8.03 -4.33 34.19
N ARG A 858 7.44 -4.78 33.08
CA ARG A 858 7.85 -4.49 31.70
C ARG A 858 6.71 -3.76 30.99
N LEU A 859 7.01 -2.66 30.31
CA LEU A 859 6.05 -1.92 29.49
C LEU A 859 6.66 -1.74 28.09
N LEU A 860 6.40 -2.72 27.22
CA LEU A 860 7.05 -2.78 25.91
C LEU A 860 6.38 -1.83 24.92
N ARG A 861 7.20 -1.15 24.10
CA ARG A 861 6.77 -0.24 23.02
C ARG A 861 5.87 -0.93 21.98
N PRO A 862 5.06 -0.16 21.24
CA PRO A 862 4.33 -0.66 20.06
C PRO A 862 5.24 -1.46 19.12
N GLY A 863 4.71 -2.55 18.56
CA GLY A 863 5.46 -3.48 17.70
C GLY A 863 6.21 -4.60 18.43
N TYR A 864 6.55 -4.44 19.72
CA TYR A 864 7.32 -5.42 20.48
C TYR A 864 6.42 -6.38 21.29
N SER A 865 6.74 -7.68 21.28
CA SER A 865 5.97 -8.72 21.99
C SER A 865 6.57 -9.09 23.33
N LEU A 866 5.73 -9.45 24.31
CA LEU A 866 6.17 -9.78 25.69
C LEU A 866 7.20 -10.94 25.77
N GLY A 867 7.24 -11.81 24.76
CA GLY A 867 8.19 -12.91 24.66
C GLY A 867 9.57 -12.54 24.10
N THR A 868 9.83 -11.27 23.75
CA THR A 868 11.14 -10.88 23.20
C THR A 868 12.21 -10.70 24.28
N ASN A 869 13.41 -11.16 23.93
CA ASN A 869 14.67 -10.98 24.68
C ASN A 869 15.48 -9.78 24.16
N GLN A 870 15.00 -9.06 23.13
CA GLN A 870 15.60 -7.82 22.65
C GLN A 870 15.55 -6.76 23.76
N VAL A 871 16.63 -5.97 23.89
CA VAL A 871 16.76 -4.92 24.92
C VAL A 871 16.61 -3.53 24.31
N PHE A 872 17.33 -3.26 23.21
CA PHE A 872 17.32 -1.98 22.51
C PHE A 872 16.36 -2.00 21.32
N THR A 873 15.73 -0.89 20.98
CA THR A 873 14.86 -0.83 19.80
C THR A 873 15.64 -0.98 18.50
N SER A 874 14.98 -1.54 17.50
CA SER A 874 15.51 -1.64 16.14
C SER A 874 15.78 -0.26 15.54
N GLU A 875 14.90 0.71 15.85
CA GLU A 875 15.00 2.12 15.49
C GLU A 875 16.32 2.74 16.02
N PHE A 876 16.62 2.57 17.31
CA PHE A 876 17.87 3.03 17.93
C PHE A 876 19.10 2.32 17.34
N LEU A 877 19.07 0.99 17.21
CA LEU A 877 20.18 0.23 16.64
C LEU A 877 20.48 0.62 15.18
N ASN A 878 19.46 0.90 14.37
CA ASN A 878 19.60 1.39 13.00
C ASN A 878 20.18 2.81 12.95
N ALA A 879 19.71 3.73 13.80
CA ALA A 879 20.22 5.10 13.87
C ALA A 879 21.69 5.17 14.34
N LEU A 880 22.20 4.14 15.03
CA LEU A 880 23.63 4.03 15.37
C LEU A 880 24.51 3.51 14.23
N ALA A 881 23.95 3.01 13.11
CA ALA A 881 24.72 2.44 11.99
C ALA A 881 25.84 3.34 11.41
N PRO A 882 25.69 4.67 11.25
CA PRO A 882 26.71 5.55 10.66
C PRO A 882 28.06 5.61 11.41
N PHE A 883 28.04 5.32 12.72
CA PHE A 883 29.10 5.65 13.66
C PHE A 883 30.05 4.49 13.96
N SER A 884 31.33 4.74 14.19
CA SER A 884 32.30 3.72 14.65
C SER A 884 32.45 3.66 16.17
N THR A 885 32.16 4.77 16.87
CA THR A 885 32.36 4.91 18.33
C THR A 885 31.10 5.42 19.03
N LEU A 886 30.79 4.89 20.21
CA LEU A 886 29.70 5.32 21.08
C LEU A 886 30.28 5.96 22.36
N ARG A 887 30.01 7.25 22.59
CA ARG A 887 30.32 7.95 23.85
C ARG A 887 29.08 8.01 24.73
N THR A 888 29.27 7.97 26.04
CA THR A 888 28.18 7.70 26.99
C THR A 888 28.08 8.75 28.11
N THR A 889 28.65 9.94 27.90
CA THR A 889 28.77 11.03 28.89
C THR A 889 27.43 11.39 29.54
N GLU A 890 26.41 11.64 28.73
CA GLU A 890 25.11 12.07 29.23
C GLU A 890 24.25 10.89 29.70
N ALA A 891 24.46 9.69 29.15
CA ALA A 891 23.87 8.46 29.67
C ALA A 891 24.43 8.07 31.06
N GLN A 892 25.69 8.41 31.34
CA GLN A 892 26.33 8.20 32.65
C GLN A 892 26.24 9.39 33.61
N LEU A 893 25.75 10.55 33.17
CA LEU A 893 25.50 11.73 34.00
C LEU A 893 26.71 12.16 34.86
N THR A 894 27.92 12.07 34.30
CA THR A 894 29.22 12.19 35.03
C THR A 894 29.51 13.53 35.72
N TYR A 895 28.57 14.49 35.63
CA TYR A 895 28.58 15.77 36.33
C TYR A 895 27.99 15.70 37.75
N ALA A 896 27.31 14.60 38.10
CA ALA A 896 26.59 14.44 39.37
C ALA A 896 27.37 13.57 40.38
N ALA A 897 27.43 14.01 41.64
CA ALA A 897 28.29 13.41 42.67
C ALA A 897 27.71 12.11 43.32
N PHE A 898 27.11 11.22 42.53
CA PHE A 898 26.45 10.00 43.03
C PHE A 898 27.03 8.72 42.40
N GLY A 899 27.32 7.72 43.24
CA GLY A 899 27.74 6.39 42.77
C GLY A 899 29.24 6.23 42.48
N ALA A 900 30.10 7.01 43.14
CA ALA A 900 31.55 7.04 42.91
C ALA A 900 32.34 5.79 43.38
N SER A 901 31.67 4.76 43.92
CA SER A 901 32.27 3.47 44.31
C SER A 901 31.59 2.30 43.58
N TRP A 902 32.29 1.19 43.37
CA TRP A 902 31.74 0.09 42.57
C TRP A 902 30.49 -0.57 43.19
N ALA A 903 30.40 -0.63 44.52
CA ALA A 903 29.24 -1.11 45.25
C ALA A 903 28.02 -0.18 45.17
N THR A 904 28.23 1.12 44.90
CA THR A 904 27.15 2.14 44.89
C THR A 904 26.61 2.46 43.49
N ARG A 905 27.26 1.98 42.42
CA ARG A 905 26.90 2.18 41.01
C ARG A 905 25.49 1.71 40.63
N LYS A 906 25.03 2.08 39.43
CA LYS A 906 23.77 1.58 38.84
C LYS A 906 23.89 0.11 38.38
N LEU A 907 22.86 -0.69 38.65
CA LEU A 907 22.79 -2.11 38.23
C LEU A 907 21.72 -2.35 37.15
N ALA A 908 21.96 -3.30 36.25
CA ALA A 908 20.97 -3.67 35.22
C ALA A 908 19.71 -4.34 35.81
N SER A 909 19.84 -4.92 37.00
CA SER A 909 18.75 -5.44 37.83
C SER A 909 17.83 -4.35 38.41
N ASP A 910 18.28 -3.08 38.46
CA ASP A 910 17.45 -2.00 38.97
C ASP A 910 16.19 -1.83 38.08
N PRO A 911 15.00 -1.62 38.68
CA PRO A 911 13.74 -1.53 37.93
C PRO A 911 13.78 -0.48 36.82
N THR A 912 14.31 0.71 37.14
CA THR A 912 14.49 1.82 36.21
C THR A 912 15.97 2.22 36.11
N GLN A 913 16.36 2.88 35.02
CA GLN A 913 17.73 3.36 34.75
C GLN A 913 17.83 4.90 34.72
N GLN A 914 16.72 5.64 34.83
CA GLN A 914 16.74 7.09 35.08
C GLN A 914 17.15 7.33 36.55
N ASP A 915 18.42 7.61 36.78
CA ASP A 915 19.04 7.65 38.10
C ASP A 915 20.24 8.63 38.10
N PRO A 916 20.47 9.45 39.14
CA PRO A 916 21.63 10.36 39.20
C PRO A 916 22.99 9.67 39.11
N ARG A 917 23.06 8.34 39.29
CA ARG A 917 24.26 7.49 39.18
C ARG A 917 24.56 7.01 37.75
N GLY A 918 23.83 7.52 36.75
CA GLY A 918 23.93 7.05 35.36
C GLY A 918 23.24 5.71 35.12
N ILE A 919 23.51 5.09 33.96
CA ILE A 919 22.97 3.78 33.57
C ILE A 919 23.94 2.64 33.89
N ALA A 920 23.42 1.42 34.04
CA ALA A 920 24.24 0.24 34.28
C ALA A 920 25.25 -0.03 33.15
N TRP A 921 26.53 -0.20 33.49
CA TRP A 921 27.61 -0.49 32.54
C TRP A 921 27.36 -1.76 31.72
N GLU A 922 26.66 -2.73 32.31
CA GLU A 922 26.24 -3.97 31.67
C GLU A 922 25.36 -3.69 30.43
N TYR A 923 24.53 -2.64 30.42
CA TYR A 923 23.77 -2.22 29.23
C TYR A 923 24.63 -1.52 28.18
N ILE A 924 25.62 -0.71 28.58
CA ILE A 924 26.56 -0.08 27.62
C ILE A 924 27.40 -1.15 26.92
N ILE A 925 27.88 -2.14 27.67
CA ILE A 925 28.64 -3.27 27.11
C ILE A 925 27.74 -4.16 26.24
N GLN A 926 26.48 -4.38 26.63
CA GLN A 926 25.52 -5.09 25.77
C GLN A 926 25.25 -4.33 24.47
N LEU A 927 25.09 -3.01 24.52
CA LEU A 927 24.91 -2.16 23.34
C LEU A 927 26.14 -2.22 22.43
N ALA A 928 27.34 -2.11 22.99
CA ALA A 928 28.59 -2.21 22.25
C ALA A 928 28.76 -3.58 21.59
N ASN A 929 28.50 -4.67 22.32
CA ASN A 929 28.54 -6.03 21.77
C ASN A 929 27.52 -6.24 20.64
N ALA A 930 26.31 -5.68 20.76
CA ALA A 930 25.28 -5.75 19.72
C ALA A 930 25.58 -4.86 18.51
N THR A 931 26.26 -3.72 18.72
CA THR A 931 26.53 -2.72 17.68
C THR A 931 27.97 -2.72 17.18
N GLY A 932 28.85 -3.59 17.67
CA GLY A 932 30.26 -3.74 17.25
C GLY A 932 31.14 -2.49 17.36
N LYS A 933 30.63 -1.41 17.96
CA LYS A 933 31.25 -0.08 17.97
C LYS A 933 32.18 0.07 19.17
N ASP A 934 33.28 0.78 18.97
CA ASP A 934 34.19 1.17 20.05
C ASP A 934 33.41 1.96 21.11
N ILE A 935 33.70 1.75 22.39
CA ILE A 935 33.06 2.51 23.47
C ILE A 935 34.00 3.58 24.01
N TRP A 936 33.40 4.71 24.38
CA TRP A 936 34.08 5.78 25.09
C TRP A 936 33.49 5.89 26.50
N VAL A 937 34.30 5.40 27.44
CA VAL A 937 34.06 5.38 28.89
C VAL A 937 34.50 6.72 29.47
N ASN A 938 33.70 7.27 30.38
CA ASN A 938 34.02 8.49 31.09
C ASN A 938 34.12 8.15 32.58
N ILE A 939 35.29 8.35 33.19
CA ILE A 939 35.44 8.18 34.63
C ILE A 939 35.00 9.50 35.30
N PRO A 940 34.01 9.50 36.21
CA PRO A 940 33.62 10.70 36.95
C PRO A 940 34.78 11.23 37.79
N GLU A 941 34.88 12.55 37.94
CA GLU A 941 35.97 13.17 38.73
C GLU A 941 36.01 12.64 40.18
N GLN A 942 34.84 12.34 40.76
CA GLN A 942 34.67 12.03 42.18
C GLN A 942 35.12 10.60 42.57
N VAL A 943 35.56 9.79 41.60
CA VAL A 943 36.12 8.45 41.84
C VAL A 943 37.50 8.58 42.47
N ASP A 944 37.71 7.96 43.64
CA ASP A 944 39.06 7.85 44.22
C ASP A 944 39.89 6.82 43.43
N LEU A 945 40.75 7.33 42.55
CA LEU A 945 41.69 6.53 41.76
C LEU A 945 42.77 5.84 42.61
N ASN A 946 42.86 6.16 43.90
CA ASN A 946 43.83 5.60 44.84
C ASN A 946 43.16 4.65 45.87
N ASP A 947 41.87 4.33 45.72
CA ASP A 947 41.15 3.38 46.58
C ASP A 947 41.90 2.03 46.63
N PRO A 948 42.44 1.61 47.79
CA PRO A 948 43.23 0.40 47.93
C PRO A 948 42.35 -0.85 48.17
N THR A 949 41.02 -0.70 48.21
CA THR A 949 40.08 -1.79 48.46
C THR A 949 39.66 -2.50 47.16
N ALA A 950 38.97 -3.62 47.31
CA ALA A 950 38.36 -4.32 46.19
C ALA A 950 37.19 -3.56 45.54
N ASP A 951 36.72 -2.41 46.09
CA ASP A 951 35.64 -1.61 45.51
C ASP A 951 36.13 -0.53 44.51
N ASN A 952 37.46 -0.48 44.26
CA ASN A 952 38.09 0.46 43.33
C ASN A 952 37.37 0.45 41.96
N TYR A 953 36.68 1.56 41.67
CA TYR A 953 35.74 1.66 40.55
C TYR A 953 36.40 1.39 39.20
N VAL A 954 37.63 1.86 38.99
CA VAL A 954 38.32 1.74 37.70
C VAL A 954 38.82 0.32 37.48
N ILE A 955 39.39 -0.32 38.51
CA ILE A 955 39.79 -1.73 38.45
C ILE A 955 38.57 -2.64 38.18
N GLN A 956 37.46 -2.42 38.87
CA GLN A 956 36.26 -3.23 38.70
C GLN A 956 35.55 -2.99 37.36
N LEU A 957 35.50 -1.73 36.88
CA LEU A 957 34.98 -1.43 35.54
C LEU A 957 35.86 -2.04 34.45
N ALA A 958 37.19 -1.92 34.57
CA ALA A 958 38.14 -2.57 33.68
C ALA A 958 37.96 -4.10 33.69
N ALA A 959 37.71 -4.72 34.84
CA ALA A 959 37.46 -6.15 34.97
C ALA A 959 36.13 -6.57 34.32
N LEU A 960 35.05 -5.81 34.53
CA LEU A 960 33.76 -6.05 33.85
C LEU A 960 33.93 -5.98 32.34
N ILE A 961 34.55 -4.92 31.83
CA ILE A 961 34.82 -4.72 30.40
C ILE A 961 35.70 -5.86 29.86
N LYS A 962 36.79 -6.23 30.54
CA LYS A 962 37.69 -7.32 30.12
C LYS A 962 36.95 -8.65 29.95
N ASN A 963 36.01 -8.93 30.86
CA ASN A 963 35.31 -10.22 30.95
C ASN A 963 34.04 -10.28 30.09
N THR A 964 33.45 -9.15 29.69
CA THR A 964 32.12 -9.11 29.03
C THR A 964 32.06 -8.32 27.73
N LEU A 965 33.01 -7.41 27.44
CA LEU A 965 33.09 -6.73 26.15
C LEU A 965 33.89 -7.57 25.15
N ASN A 966 33.35 -7.71 23.93
CA ASN A 966 33.98 -8.42 22.81
C ASN A 966 35.45 -7.99 22.64
N PRO A 967 36.41 -8.95 22.54
CA PRO A 967 37.83 -8.65 22.46
C PRO A 967 38.25 -7.79 21.25
N GLY A 968 37.45 -7.76 20.18
CA GLY A 968 37.69 -6.89 19.01
C GLY A 968 37.21 -5.45 19.15
N ILE A 969 36.51 -5.10 20.24
CA ILE A 969 36.05 -3.73 20.51
C ILE A 969 37.10 -3.00 21.37
N HIS A 970 37.43 -1.78 20.96
CA HIS A 970 38.35 -0.89 21.67
C HIS A 970 37.61 0.01 22.66
N VAL A 971 38.33 0.48 23.67
CA VAL A 971 37.78 1.20 24.81
C VAL A 971 38.54 2.51 24.98
N TYR A 972 37.96 3.60 24.49
CA TYR A 972 38.42 4.94 24.81
C TYR A 972 38.08 5.27 26.26
N VAL A 973 38.99 5.92 26.98
CA VAL A 973 38.81 6.29 28.39
C VAL A 973 39.26 7.73 28.62
N GLU A 974 38.42 8.55 29.24
CA GLU A 974 38.73 9.92 29.67
C GLU A 974 38.50 10.13 31.17
N TYR A 975 39.11 11.19 31.72
CA TYR A 975 38.87 11.72 33.06
C TYR A 975 37.99 12.98 32.98
N SER A 976 36.70 12.85 33.30
CA SER A 976 35.63 13.86 33.12
C SER A 976 35.48 14.44 31.68
N ASN A 977 34.28 14.94 31.37
CA ASN A 977 34.02 15.69 30.15
C ASN A 977 34.48 17.16 30.25
N ARG A 978 34.47 17.77 31.45
CA ARG A 978 34.54 19.24 31.58
C ARG A 978 35.46 19.75 32.70
N ILE A 979 36.76 19.44 32.53
CA ILE A 979 37.95 19.89 33.30
C ILE A 979 37.87 21.30 33.93
N LEU A 980 37.16 22.25 33.30
CA LEU A 980 37.03 23.66 33.73
C LEU A 980 35.60 24.15 34.08
N GLN A 981 34.53 23.44 33.72
CA GLN A 981 33.17 23.83 34.16
C GLN A 981 32.79 23.15 35.48
N ASP A 982 33.34 21.97 35.74
CA ASP A 982 33.28 21.32 37.04
C ASP A 982 34.24 22.09 37.97
N SER A 983 33.69 22.85 38.92
CA SER A 983 34.48 23.65 39.87
C SER A 983 35.33 22.78 40.82
N GLY A 984 35.07 21.47 40.87
CA GLY A 984 35.82 20.46 41.61
C GLY A 984 37.30 20.42 41.19
N ASN A 985 37.60 20.10 39.93
CA ASN A 985 38.97 19.84 39.48
C ASN A 985 39.93 21.01 39.69
N MET A 986 39.50 22.25 39.41
CA MET A 986 40.34 23.42 39.64
C MET A 986 40.56 23.70 41.13
N SER A 987 39.53 23.50 41.98
CA SER A 987 39.67 23.63 43.44
C SER A 987 40.57 22.53 44.02
N SER A 988 40.45 21.31 43.50
CA SER A 988 41.25 20.16 43.90
C SER A 988 42.70 20.32 43.49
N ALA A 989 43.01 20.78 42.28
CA ALA A 989 44.39 21.04 41.86
C ALA A 989 45.10 22.10 42.71
N VAL A 990 44.38 23.17 43.12
CA VAL A 990 44.89 24.16 44.08
C VAL A 990 45.12 23.50 45.45
N SER A 991 44.20 22.65 45.91
CA SER A 991 44.35 21.90 47.17
C SER A 991 45.49 20.89 47.15
N ASP A 992 45.71 20.19 46.04
CA ASP A 992 46.72 19.15 45.86
C ASP A 992 48.12 19.75 45.88
N VAL A 993 48.31 20.93 45.25
CA VAL A 993 49.54 21.73 45.34
C VAL A 993 49.75 22.29 46.75
N ALA A 994 48.73 22.94 47.32
CA ALA A 994 48.85 23.61 48.62
C ALA A 994 49.06 22.65 49.79
N SER A 995 48.55 21.42 49.68
CA SER A 995 48.68 20.36 50.70
C SER A 995 49.88 19.43 50.48
N GLY A 996 50.60 19.58 49.36
CA GLY A 996 51.70 18.69 48.98
C GLY A 996 51.29 17.27 48.61
N ILE A 997 50.02 17.06 48.24
CA ILE A 997 49.47 15.76 47.78
C ILE A 997 49.98 15.45 46.37
N ASP A 998 50.03 16.47 45.51
CA ASP A 998 50.71 16.41 44.21
C ASP A 998 51.49 17.71 43.94
N PRO A 999 52.73 17.80 44.46
CA PRO A 999 53.58 18.97 44.21
C PRO A 999 54.08 19.03 42.76
N SER A 1000 53.97 17.95 41.97
CA SER A 1000 54.47 17.92 40.59
C SER A 1000 53.68 18.84 39.65
N LEU A 1001 52.42 19.13 39.98
CA LEU A 1001 51.58 20.08 39.24
C LEU A 1001 52.21 21.47 39.12
N ASN A 1002 53.15 21.84 40.01
CA ASN A 1002 53.87 23.10 40.02
C ASN A 1002 55.37 22.95 39.67
N TYR A 1003 55.75 21.94 38.86
CA TYR A 1003 57.15 21.61 38.50
C TYR A 1003 57.98 22.77 37.92
N ASP A 1004 57.33 23.78 37.34
CA ASP A 1004 57.91 24.97 36.71
C ASP A 1004 57.77 26.25 37.57
N ASN A 1005 57.12 26.16 38.74
CA ASN A 1005 56.72 27.28 39.60
C ASN A 1005 55.69 28.24 38.97
N ALA A 1006 54.95 27.84 37.93
CA ALA A 1006 53.92 28.67 37.32
C ALA A 1006 52.70 28.84 38.24
N ASN A 1007 52.54 30.03 38.83
CA ASN A 1007 51.43 30.38 39.72
C ASN A 1007 50.11 30.60 38.95
N SER A 1008 49.49 29.52 38.47
CA SER A 1008 48.22 29.55 37.75
C SER A 1008 47.39 28.29 37.99
N GLN A 1009 46.28 28.45 38.71
CA GLN A 1009 45.29 27.39 38.96
C GLN A 1009 44.77 26.71 37.68
N TRP A 1010 44.76 27.41 36.55
CA TRP A 1010 44.32 26.86 35.26
C TRP A 1010 45.30 25.81 34.74
N TYR A 1011 46.61 26.08 34.78
CA TYR A 1011 47.62 25.09 34.39
C TYR A 1011 47.64 23.91 35.36
N TRP A 1012 47.55 24.16 36.68
CA TRP A 1012 47.45 23.08 37.66
C TRP A 1012 46.21 22.18 37.43
N ALA A 1013 45.05 22.74 37.07
CA ALA A 1013 43.84 21.97 36.77
C ALA A 1013 43.97 21.05 35.56
N TYR A 1014 44.66 21.50 34.50
CA TYR A 1014 44.93 20.67 33.31
C TYR A 1014 46.01 19.62 33.57
N ARG A 1015 47.11 19.99 34.24
CA ARG A 1015 48.15 19.05 34.69
C ARG A 1015 47.56 17.97 35.59
N ARG A 1016 46.61 18.31 36.48
CA ARG A 1016 45.89 17.36 37.31
C ARG A 1016 45.07 16.39 36.46
N ALA A 1017 44.25 16.88 35.54
CA ALA A 1017 43.48 16.02 34.63
C ALA A 1017 44.39 15.09 33.80
N ALA A 1018 45.57 15.57 33.40
CA ALA A 1018 46.59 14.77 32.71
C ALA A 1018 47.17 13.66 33.61
N HIS A 1019 47.48 13.96 34.88
CA HIS A 1019 47.95 12.97 35.85
C HIS A 1019 46.85 11.95 36.20
N GLN A 1020 45.59 12.36 36.40
CA GLN A 1020 44.50 11.41 36.63
C GLN A 1020 44.26 10.51 35.40
N THR A 1021 44.40 11.04 34.18
CA THR A 1021 44.34 10.24 32.94
C THR A 1021 45.48 9.20 32.87
N LEU A 1022 46.70 9.57 33.28
CA LEU A 1022 47.83 8.65 33.45
C LEU A 1022 47.51 7.55 34.49
N LYS A 1023 46.97 7.89 35.66
CA LYS A 1023 46.58 6.90 36.67
C LYS A 1023 45.50 5.94 36.16
N ILE A 1024 44.48 6.44 35.45
CA ILE A 1024 43.46 5.59 34.83
C ILE A 1024 44.08 4.65 33.80
N SER A 1025 45.04 5.12 33.00
CA SER A 1025 45.81 4.27 32.07
C SER A 1025 46.56 3.15 32.80
N GLN A 1026 47.20 3.45 33.93
CA GLN A 1026 47.89 2.47 34.77
C GLN A 1026 46.94 1.43 35.39
N LEU A 1027 45.79 1.85 35.95
CA LEU A 1027 44.79 0.94 36.53
C LEU A 1027 44.18 0.00 35.46
N PHE A 1028 43.92 0.50 34.25
CA PHE A 1028 43.54 -0.36 33.13
C PHE A 1028 44.68 -1.29 32.69
N ALA A 1029 45.95 -0.86 32.80
CA ALA A 1029 47.12 -1.69 32.48
C ALA A 1029 47.34 -2.84 33.49
N GLU A 1030 46.99 -2.66 34.76
CA GLU A 1030 46.99 -3.75 35.76
C GLU A 1030 45.99 -4.86 35.37
N VAL A 1031 44.78 -4.47 34.94
CA VAL A 1031 43.72 -5.42 34.60
C VAL A 1031 43.92 -6.06 33.23
N PHE A 1032 44.27 -5.30 32.19
CA PHE A 1032 44.42 -5.81 30.82
C PHE A 1032 45.84 -6.25 30.45
N GLY A 1033 46.85 -5.86 31.23
CA GLY A 1033 48.27 -5.97 30.89
C GLY A 1033 48.77 -4.74 30.09
N PRO A 1034 50.00 -4.25 30.31
CA PRO A 1034 50.51 -3.03 29.65
C PRO A 1034 50.45 -3.05 28.12
N ALA A 1035 50.61 -4.21 27.47
CA ALA A 1035 50.52 -4.35 26.01
C ALA A 1035 49.12 -4.08 25.44
N ALA A 1036 48.08 -4.01 26.28
CA ALA A 1036 46.73 -3.64 25.88
C ALA A 1036 46.49 -2.11 25.84
N ILE A 1037 47.38 -1.31 26.45
CA ILE A 1037 47.33 0.15 26.38
C ILE A 1037 47.75 0.61 24.97
N ASN A 1038 47.07 1.63 24.47
CA ASN A 1038 47.16 2.19 23.12
C ASN A 1038 46.83 1.22 21.97
N THR A 1039 46.62 -0.07 22.25
CA THR A 1039 46.14 -1.08 21.31
C THR A 1039 44.63 -1.31 21.46
N ARG A 1040 44.17 -1.85 22.60
CA ARG A 1040 42.74 -2.09 22.91
C ARG A 1040 42.15 -1.01 23.81
N ILE A 1041 42.86 -0.63 24.86
CA ILE A 1041 42.48 0.49 25.74
C ILE A 1041 43.13 1.76 25.18
N ARG A 1042 42.36 2.84 25.05
CA ARG A 1042 42.78 4.09 24.43
C ARG A 1042 42.55 5.26 25.39
N PRO A 1043 43.46 5.51 26.35
CA PRO A 1043 43.35 6.65 27.25
C PRO A 1043 43.51 7.96 26.47
N VAL A 1044 42.63 8.93 26.68
CA VAL A 1044 42.62 10.20 25.95
C VAL A 1044 42.61 11.38 26.92
N LEU A 1045 43.56 12.28 26.73
CA LEU A 1045 43.66 13.53 27.50
C LEU A 1045 42.77 14.62 26.86
N MET A 1046 41.73 15.06 27.58
CA MET A 1046 40.83 16.12 27.10
C MET A 1046 41.48 17.51 27.25
N SER A 1047 41.20 18.44 26.33
CA SER A 1047 41.57 19.85 26.45
C SER A 1047 40.62 20.76 25.64
N LEU A 1048 40.63 22.07 25.91
CA LEU A 1048 39.93 23.05 25.10
C LEU A 1048 40.54 23.15 23.69
N TYR A 1049 39.74 22.82 22.66
CA TYR A 1049 40.18 22.89 21.26
C TYR A 1049 40.51 24.31 20.80
N SER A 1050 39.87 25.33 21.37
CA SER A 1050 40.16 26.74 21.11
C SER A 1050 41.41 27.27 21.81
N GLN A 1051 42.05 26.47 22.68
CA GLN A 1051 43.14 26.88 23.57
C GLN A 1051 44.22 25.78 23.66
N PRO A 1052 44.92 25.48 22.55
CA PRO A 1052 45.81 24.31 22.42
C PRO A 1052 46.99 24.30 23.41
N TYR A 1053 47.39 25.47 23.92
CA TYR A 1053 48.48 25.61 24.88
C TYR A 1053 48.22 24.85 26.20
N PHE A 1054 46.97 24.59 26.58
CA PHE A 1054 46.65 23.75 27.74
C PHE A 1054 46.93 22.25 27.50
N ALA A 1055 46.72 21.77 26.27
CA ALA A 1055 47.14 20.42 25.89
C ALA A 1055 48.67 20.33 25.82
N GLU A 1056 49.34 21.36 25.32
CA GLU A 1056 50.80 21.42 25.23
C GLU A 1056 51.46 21.39 26.61
N ASP A 1057 51.01 22.25 27.53
CA ASP A 1057 51.51 22.29 28.90
C ASP A 1057 51.27 20.95 29.63
N SER A 1058 50.09 20.36 29.46
CA SER A 1058 49.77 19.04 30.03
C SER A 1058 50.70 17.94 29.53
N LEU A 1059 50.97 17.88 28.23
CA LEU A 1059 51.85 16.89 27.64
C LEU A 1059 53.33 17.15 27.99
N ARG A 1060 53.73 18.41 28.11
CA ARG A 1060 55.06 18.84 28.57
C ARG A 1060 55.29 18.41 30.02
N TYR A 1061 54.35 18.72 30.91
CA TYR A 1061 54.32 18.28 32.30
C TYR A 1061 54.44 16.75 32.42
N LEU A 1062 53.60 16.02 31.68
CA LEU A 1062 53.62 14.55 31.63
C LEU A 1062 54.99 14.01 31.17
N ASN A 1063 55.51 14.53 30.06
CA ASN A 1063 56.81 14.14 29.51
C ASN A 1063 57.97 14.40 30.46
N THR A 1064 57.96 15.53 31.17
CA THR A 1064 59.01 15.92 32.13
C THR A 1064 58.99 15.08 33.41
N ASN A 1065 57.80 14.74 33.94
CA ASN A 1065 57.68 14.11 35.26
C ASN A 1065 57.47 12.58 35.21
N PHE A 1066 56.88 12.04 34.14
CA PHE A 1066 56.48 10.63 34.03
C PHE A 1066 56.96 9.94 32.74
N GLY A 1067 57.67 10.64 31.86
CA GLY A 1067 58.18 10.09 30.59
C GLY A 1067 57.19 10.19 29.43
N VAL A 1068 57.59 9.68 28.26
CA VAL A 1068 56.99 10.00 26.95
C VAL A 1068 55.48 9.67 26.90
N PRO A 1069 54.58 10.66 26.66
CA PRO A 1069 53.14 10.48 26.72
C PRO A 1069 52.55 9.34 25.89
N SER A 1070 53.09 9.02 24.70
CA SER A 1070 52.62 7.92 23.85
C SER A 1070 52.90 6.51 24.40
N GLN A 1071 53.56 6.38 25.56
CA GLN A 1071 53.66 5.11 26.29
C GLN A 1071 52.38 4.77 27.07
N TYR A 1072 51.52 5.76 27.36
CA TYR A 1072 50.35 5.59 28.24
C TYR A 1072 49.10 6.40 27.83
N LEU A 1073 49.21 7.35 26.90
CA LEU A 1073 48.08 8.01 26.23
C LEU A 1073 47.99 7.57 24.77
N TYR A 1074 46.79 7.40 24.26
CA TYR A 1074 46.51 7.11 22.85
C TYR A 1074 46.36 8.40 22.03
N GLY A 1075 45.77 9.44 22.62
CA GLY A 1075 45.47 10.68 21.92
C GLY A 1075 45.16 11.87 22.83
N ILE A 1076 44.96 13.01 22.20
CA ILE A 1076 44.37 14.21 22.81
C ILE A 1076 43.00 14.51 22.21
N GLY A 1077 42.08 14.99 23.06
CA GLY A 1077 40.70 15.28 22.73
C GLY A 1077 40.41 16.79 22.70
N GLY A 1078 39.68 17.25 21.68
CA GLY A 1078 39.12 18.61 21.58
C GLY A 1078 37.61 18.64 21.32
N ALA A 1079 36.98 19.80 21.53
CA ALA A 1079 35.57 20.05 21.22
C ALA A 1079 35.38 21.24 20.24
N PRO A 1080 35.34 20.99 18.91
CA PRO A 1080 34.94 21.99 17.90
C PRO A 1080 33.41 22.10 17.81
N TYR A 1081 32.89 23.32 17.80
CA TYR A 1081 31.45 23.60 17.62
C TYR A 1081 31.24 24.71 16.58
N ALA A 1082 30.52 24.41 15.49
CA ALA A 1082 30.07 25.41 14.53
C ALA A 1082 29.07 26.40 15.18
N SER A 1083 29.57 27.57 15.58
CA SER A 1083 28.82 28.59 16.35
C SER A 1083 28.63 29.87 15.53
N PRO A 1084 27.46 30.56 15.56
CA PRO A 1084 27.27 31.84 14.90
C PRO A 1084 28.28 32.90 15.37
N SER A 1085 29.02 33.51 14.43
CA SER A 1085 30.08 34.49 14.74
C SER A 1085 29.60 35.80 15.37
N THR A 1086 28.32 36.14 15.20
CA THR A 1086 27.70 37.38 15.65
C THR A 1086 26.25 37.13 16.08
N THR A 1087 25.60 38.14 16.68
CA THR A 1087 24.14 38.16 16.83
C THR A 1087 23.44 38.21 15.47
N TYR A 1088 22.17 37.78 15.41
CA TYR A 1088 21.37 37.72 14.18
C TYR A 1088 19.88 37.89 14.48
N SER A 1089 19.11 38.40 13.50
CA SER A 1089 17.67 38.70 13.63
C SER A 1089 16.73 37.70 12.94
N ASP A 1090 17.26 36.96 11.97
CA ASP A 1090 16.49 36.13 11.03
C ASP A 1090 17.33 34.94 10.53
N MET A 1091 16.69 34.08 9.74
CA MET A 1091 17.25 32.82 9.24
C MET A 1091 18.44 33.00 8.29
N ASN A 1092 18.49 34.11 7.54
CA ASN A 1092 19.61 34.38 6.65
C ASN A 1092 20.79 34.95 7.43
N GLY A 1093 20.53 35.81 8.42
CA GLY A 1093 21.52 36.24 9.40
C GLY A 1093 22.13 35.07 10.18
N LEU A 1094 21.32 34.10 10.63
CA LEU A 1094 21.79 32.87 11.28
C LEU A 1094 22.75 32.09 10.40
N PHE A 1095 22.34 31.70 9.18
CA PHE A 1095 23.21 30.90 8.31
C PHE A 1095 24.44 31.67 7.80
N ALA A 1096 24.37 32.99 7.63
CA ALA A 1096 25.54 33.81 7.34
C ALA A 1096 26.53 33.86 8.52
N ALA A 1097 26.04 33.98 9.76
CA ALA A 1097 26.85 33.95 10.96
C ALA A 1097 27.43 32.55 11.24
N LEU A 1098 26.68 31.47 10.96
CA LEU A 1098 27.18 30.09 11.00
C LEU A 1098 28.26 29.85 9.95
N GLN A 1099 28.05 30.27 8.71
CA GLN A 1099 29.06 30.13 7.65
C GLN A 1099 30.31 30.95 7.96
N THR A 1100 30.17 32.14 8.56
CA THR A 1100 31.31 32.95 9.01
C THR A 1100 32.03 32.29 10.20
N GLY A 1101 31.29 31.68 11.12
CA GLY A 1101 31.83 30.85 12.21
C GLY A 1101 32.61 29.65 11.68
N LEU A 1102 32.02 28.87 10.76
CA LEU A 1102 32.68 27.80 10.03
C LEU A 1102 33.93 28.30 9.31
N ASN A 1103 33.88 29.43 8.60
CA ASN A 1103 35.05 29.98 7.91
C ASN A 1103 36.18 30.42 8.87
N SER A 1104 35.93 30.54 10.19
CA SER A 1104 36.99 30.69 11.21
C SER A 1104 37.60 29.35 11.68
N ILE A 1105 36.98 28.23 11.30
CA ILE A 1105 37.37 26.83 11.54
C ILE A 1105 37.97 26.20 10.26
N LEU A 1106 37.59 26.67 9.06
CA LEU A 1106 37.96 26.09 7.77
C LEU A 1106 39.08 26.83 7.00
N PRO A 1107 40.03 26.12 6.36
CA PRO A 1107 41.08 26.74 5.55
C PRO A 1107 40.66 26.96 4.07
N ALA A 1108 40.32 28.19 3.70
CA ALA A 1108 40.19 28.62 2.30
C ALA A 1108 41.16 29.77 1.97
N PHE A 1109 41.97 29.62 0.92
CA PHE A 1109 43.03 30.57 0.57
C PHE A 1109 42.49 31.83 -0.15
N SER A 1110 42.56 33.00 0.51
CA SER A 1110 42.73 34.30 -0.19
C SER A 1110 43.20 35.43 0.73
N GLY A 1111 44.50 35.75 0.71
CA GLY A 1111 45.05 37.00 1.28
C GLY A 1111 45.44 36.97 2.77
N LEU A 1112 46.65 37.46 3.07
CA LEU A 1112 47.16 37.79 4.42
C LEU A 1112 46.78 39.25 4.75
N PRO A 1113 46.83 39.76 6.02
CA PRO A 1113 47.51 39.20 7.20
C PRO A 1113 46.72 39.31 8.55
N THR A 1114 47.45 39.19 9.68
CA THR A 1114 47.09 39.64 11.06
C THR A 1114 46.00 38.92 11.87
N TYR A 1115 46.35 37.72 12.33
CA TYR A 1115 46.32 37.28 13.75
C TYR A 1115 45.17 37.78 14.67
N ASN A 1116 44.12 36.97 14.85
CA ASN A 1116 43.43 36.86 16.15
C ASN A 1116 42.66 35.52 16.27
N GLY A 1117 43.08 34.64 17.18
CA GLY A 1117 42.28 33.54 17.77
C GLY A 1117 41.63 32.45 16.90
N GLY A 1118 41.78 32.45 15.57
CA GLY A 1118 41.03 31.57 14.66
C GLY A 1118 41.21 30.06 14.90
N VAL A 1119 40.13 29.29 14.82
CA VAL A 1119 40.09 27.84 15.13
C VAL A 1119 40.90 27.01 14.13
N VAL A 1120 41.08 27.47 12.88
CA VAL A 1120 42.03 26.87 11.90
C VAL A 1120 43.43 26.71 12.50
N TYR A 1121 43.95 27.76 13.16
CA TYR A 1121 45.28 27.74 13.78
C TYR A 1121 45.32 26.68 14.87
N ASN A 1122 44.30 26.65 15.73
CA ASN A 1122 44.24 25.73 16.86
C ASN A 1122 44.13 24.26 16.44
N GLY A 1123 43.42 23.93 15.35
CA GLY A 1123 43.34 22.57 14.81
C GLY A 1123 44.67 22.08 14.23
N ILE A 1124 45.40 22.96 13.52
CA ILE A 1124 46.75 22.68 13.04
C ILE A 1124 47.72 22.50 14.22
N SER A 1125 47.61 23.33 15.26
CA SER A 1125 48.37 23.20 16.51
C SER A 1125 48.08 21.88 17.23
N PHE A 1126 46.81 21.50 17.42
CA PHE A 1126 46.40 20.23 18.05
C PHE A 1126 47.02 19.03 17.33
N LYS A 1127 46.88 18.97 16.00
CA LYS A 1127 47.44 17.88 15.20
C LYS A 1127 48.97 17.84 15.22
N SER A 1128 49.62 19.00 15.18
CA SER A 1128 51.09 19.10 15.24
C SER A 1128 51.63 18.67 16.60
N LEU A 1129 50.97 19.07 17.68
CA LEU A 1129 51.25 18.67 19.05
C LEU A 1129 51.06 17.16 19.26
N ALA A 1130 49.95 16.61 18.77
CA ALA A 1130 49.70 15.17 18.82
C ALA A 1130 50.80 14.40 18.07
N ASN A 1131 51.13 14.79 16.85
CA ASN A 1131 52.22 14.19 16.06
C ASN A 1131 53.58 14.25 16.77
N TYR A 1132 53.92 15.39 17.41
CA TYR A 1132 55.19 15.56 18.14
C TYR A 1132 55.38 14.53 19.25
N TYR A 1133 54.31 14.22 20.00
CA TYR A 1133 54.33 13.22 21.07
C TYR A 1133 53.99 11.80 20.61
N GLY A 1134 53.68 11.56 19.33
CA GLY A 1134 53.28 10.25 18.80
C GLY A 1134 51.84 9.83 19.13
N LEU A 1135 50.96 10.82 19.32
CA LEU A 1135 49.57 10.67 19.76
C LEU A 1135 48.56 10.85 18.62
N LYS A 1136 47.33 10.37 18.83
CA LYS A 1136 46.18 10.61 17.94
C LYS A 1136 45.45 11.94 18.25
N THR A 1137 44.73 12.46 17.26
CA THR A 1137 43.91 13.68 17.43
C THR A 1137 42.43 13.31 17.32
N LEU A 1138 41.66 13.55 18.37
CA LEU A 1138 40.25 13.14 18.48
C LEU A 1138 39.38 14.35 18.81
N MET A 1139 38.16 14.44 18.27
CA MET A 1139 37.15 15.39 18.73
C MET A 1139 36.12 14.64 19.59
N TYR A 1140 35.95 15.02 20.87
CA TYR A 1140 35.14 14.29 21.85
C TYR A 1140 33.67 14.74 21.93
N GLU A 1141 33.37 15.95 21.46
CA GLU A 1141 32.01 16.44 21.19
C GLU A 1141 32.07 17.57 20.13
N GLY A 1142 31.02 17.71 19.31
CA GLY A 1142 30.94 18.76 18.29
C GLY A 1142 29.62 18.75 17.51
N GLY A 1143 29.39 19.80 16.71
CA GLY A 1143 28.12 20.05 16.02
C GLY A 1143 27.69 21.53 16.02
N PRO A 1144 26.60 21.87 15.33
CA PRO A 1144 26.10 23.24 15.23
C PRO A 1144 25.51 23.74 16.56
N ASN A 1145 26.18 24.73 17.16
CA ASN A 1145 25.74 25.44 18.35
C ASN A 1145 24.81 26.60 17.97
N LEU A 1146 23.59 26.28 17.53
CA LEU A 1146 22.66 27.27 16.98
C LEU A 1146 22.27 28.36 18.00
N SER A 1147 22.25 28.03 19.29
CA SER A 1147 21.91 28.96 20.37
C SER A 1147 23.00 29.98 20.72
N ALA A 1148 24.22 29.87 20.19
CA ALA A 1148 25.24 30.88 20.45
C ALA A 1148 24.86 32.24 19.81
N ASN A 1149 25.07 33.31 20.60
CA ASN A 1149 24.78 34.70 20.24
C ASN A 1149 23.31 35.04 19.92
N ASN A 1150 22.33 34.24 20.36
CA ASN A 1150 20.90 34.61 20.29
C ASN A 1150 20.06 34.01 21.43
N THR A 1151 18.86 34.58 21.65
CA THR A 1151 17.87 34.12 22.62
C THR A 1151 16.49 33.82 22.01
N ASN A 1152 16.30 34.07 20.70
CA ASN A 1152 15.03 33.85 20.00
C ASN A 1152 14.79 32.35 19.70
N ALA A 1153 14.28 31.60 20.68
CA ALA A 1153 14.07 30.15 20.57
C ALA A 1153 13.32 29.69 19.30
N ALA A 1154 12.25 30.38 18.89
CA ALA A 1154 11.46 29.97 17.72
C ALA A 1154 12.22 30.14 16.39
N LEU A 1155 13.09 31.16 16.28
CA LEU A 1155 13.98 31.32 15.13
C LEU A 1155 15.03 30.20 15.08
N VAL A 1156 15.56 29.83 16.24
CA VAL A 1156 16.64 28.84 16.34
C VAL A 1156 16.10 27.41 16.17
N GLU A 1157 14.88 27.12 16.61
CA GLU A 1157 14.15 25.88 16.31
C GLU A 1157 13.76 25.79 14.82
N SER A 1158 13.36 26.89 14.18
CA SER A 1158 13.10 26.91 12.73
C SER A 1158 14.32 26.43 11.92
N ALA A 1159 15.53 26.64 12.43
CA ALA A 1159 16.77 26.22 11.80
C ALA A 1159 17.08 24.72 11.91
N GLU A 1160 16.46 23.99 12.86
CA GLU A 1160 16.58 22.52 12.94
C GLU A 1160 15.96 21.83 11.71
N SER A 1161 14.88 22.42 11.19
CA SER A 1161 14.12 21.90 10.04
C SER A 1161 14.53 22.51 8.70
N ASP A 1162 15.29 23.60 8.69
CA ASP A 1162 15.77 24.25 7.46
C ASP A 1162 16.86 23.42 6.77
N ILE A 1163 16.66 23.09 5.49
CA ILE A 1163 17.57 22.24 4.71
C ILE A 1163 19.03 22.72 4.69
N ARG A 1164 19.30 24.01 4.94
CA ARG A 1164 20.66 24.58 5.00
C ARG A 1164 21.49 24.04 6.17
N ILE A 1165 20.87 23.56 7.27
CA ILE A 1165 21.64 22.97 8.37
C ILE A 1165 22.35 21.66 7.96
N ASN A 1166 21.85 20.98 6.93
CA ASN A 1166 22.50 19.83 6.30
C ASN A 1166 23.89 20.22 5.77
N GLN A 1167 24.01 21.39 5.13
CA GLN A 1167 25.28 21.89 4.57
C GLN A 1167 26.29 22.25 5.67
N VAL A 1168 25.82 22.86 6.77
CA VAL A 1168 26.62 23.19 7.96
C VAL A 1168 27.22 21.93 8.59
N VAL A 1169 26.39 20.91 8.84
CA VAL A 1169 26.83 19.64 9.44
C VAL A 1169 27.74 18.87 8.48
N GLN A 1170 27.45 18.85 7.18
CA GLN A 1170 28.34 18.21 6.20
C GLN A 1170 29.72 18.87 6.16
N ALA A 1171 29.81 20.21 6.19
CA ALA A 1171 31.09 20.91 6.20
C ALA A 1171 31.90 20.62 7.49
N GLU A 1172 31.30 20.82 8.66
CA GLU A 1172 31.95 20.59 9.96
C GLU A 1172 32.57 19.18 10.07
N LEU A 1173 31.85 18.16 9.59
CA LEU A 1173 32.33 16.78 9.54
C LEU A 1173 33.36 16.53 8.43
N ALA A 1174 33.12 17.06 7.22
CA ALA A 1174 34.00 16.89 6.06
C ALA A 1174 35.41 17.41 6.34
N ASP A 1175 35.51 18.58 6.96
CA ASP A 1175 36.78 19.23 7.27
C ASP A 1175 37.44 18.64 8.52
N ALA A 1176 36.68 18.21 9.54
CA ALA A 1176 37.24 17.44 10.64
C ALA A 1176 37.89 16.13 10.16
N ILE A 1177 37.25 15.44 9.21
CA ILE A 1177 37.77 14.20 8.61
C ILE A 1177 38.91 14.49 7.62
N GLY A 1178 38.78 15.50 6.76
CA GLY A 1178 39.74 15.92 5.74
C GLY A 1178 41.03 16.51 6.32
N CYS A 1179 40.96 17.25 7.42
CA CYS A 1179 42.16 17.63 8.19
C CYS A 1179 42.85 16.43 8.87
N GLY A 1180 42.29 15.23 8.77
CA GLY A 1180 42.96 13.98 9.07
C GLY A 1180 42.92 13.55 10.54
N ASN A 1181 42.06 14.16 11.35
CA ASN A 1181 41.80 13.73 12.72
C ASN A 1181 41.33 12.26 12.75
N ASP A 1182 41.60 11.53 13.83
CA ASP A 1182 41.37 10.09 13.91
C ASP A 1182 39.91 9.73 14.25
N LEU A 1183 39.17 10.63 14.93
CA LEU A 1183 37.75 10.49 15.29
C LEU A 1183 37.10 11.86 15.49
N PHE A 1184 35.82 11.99 15.15
CA PHE A 1184 34.93 13.11 15.49
C PHE A 1184 33.65 12.57 16.14
N MET A 1185 33.34 13.01 17.35
CA MET A 1185 32.12 12.66 18.07
C MET A 1185 31.04 13.73 17.86
N TYR A 1186 29.92 13.40 17.21
CA TYR A 1186 28.76 14.30 17.13
C TYR A 1186 28.05 14.36 18.50
N TYR A 1187 27.60 15.56 18.90
CA TYR A 1187 27.25 15.88 20.30
C TYR A 1187 26.12 15.04 20.90
N LYS A 1188 25.08 14.65 20.13
CA LYS A 1188 23.91 13.92 20.66
C LYS A 1188 23.12 13.22 19.55
N LEU A 1189 22.66 11.99 19.81
CA LEU A 1189 21.81 11.26 18.87
C LEU A 1189 20.44 11.94 18.66
N ALA A 1190 19.59 12.04 19.69
CA ALA A 1190 18.29 12.71 19.57
C ALA A 1190 18.03 13.71 20.71
N ALA A 1191 17.43 14.86 20.36
CA ALA A 1191 17.24 15.99 21.26
C ALA A 1191 15.86 16.65 21.04
N PRO A 1192 15.28 17.30 22.07
CA PRO A 1192 14.08 18.09 21.90
C PRO A 1192 14.40 19.35 21.08
N SER A 1193 13.43 19.92 20.38
CA SER A 1193 13.65 21.07 19.49
C SER A 1193 14.17 22.34 20.19
N ASN A 1194 14.10 22.41 21.52
CA ASN A 1194 14.71 23.45 22.35
C ASN A 1194 16.16 23.15 22.83
N ASN A 1195 16.78 22.04 22.39
CA ASN A 1195 18.16 21.66 22.70
C ASN A 1195 18.86 21.18 21.41
N LEU A 1196 19.52 22.12 20.74
CA LEU A 1196 19.66 22.13 19.28
C LEU A 1196 20.84 21.29 18.76
N PHE A 1197 21.46 20.49 19.64
CA PHE A 1197 22.65 19.70 19.34
C PHE A 1197 22.33 18.24 18.95
N GLY A 1198 21.06 17.85 18.88
CA GLY A 1198 20.66 16.51 18.43
C GLY A 1198 20.84 16.31 16.93
N ALA A 1199 21.00 15.07 16.49
CA ALA A 1199 20.87 14.69 15.08
C ALA A 1199 19.39 14.47 14.67
N TYR A 1200 18.54 14.02 15.60
CA TYR A 1200 17.13 13.70 15.38
C TYR A 1200 16.20 14.42 16.37
N GLU A 1201 14.99 14.83 15.91
CA GLU A 1201 13.86 15.21 16.80
C GLU A 1201 13.15 13.95 17.34
N ASP A 1202 12.91 12.96 16.46
CA ASP A 1202 12.41 11.61 16.72
C ASP A 1202 13.17 10.64 15.78
N LEU A 1203 13.63 9.47 16.27
CA LEU A 1203 14.40 8.52 15.45
C LEU A 1203 13.58 7.79 14.36
N THR A 1204 12.25 7.85 14.42
CA THR A 1204 11.36 7.38 13.33
C THR A 1204 11.19 8.41 12.21
N LEU A 1205 11.70 9.64 12.40
CA LEU A 1205 11.66 10.72 11.41
C LEU A 1205 13.05 11.01 10.83
N SER A 1206 13.07 11.48 9.58
CA SER A 1206 14.28 12.00 8.93
C SER A 1206 14.39 13.50 9.16
N THR A 1207 15.56 13.97 9.59
CA THR A 1207 15.87 15.41 9.71
C THR A 1207 16.98 15.81 8.72
N PRO A 1208 17.14 17.10 8.42
CA PRO A 1208 18.29 17.58 7.65
C PRO A 1208 19.65 17.19 8.27
N LYS A 1209 19.74 17.14 9.61
CA LYS A 1209 20.97 16.78 10.34
C LYS A 1209 21.26 15.27 10.34
N SER A 1210 20.25 14.41 10.48
CA SER A 1210 20.41 12.97 10.30
C SER A 1210 20.85 12.63 8.87
N ASN A 1211 20.33 13.36 7.88
CA ASN A 1211 20.66 13.16 6.48
C ASN A 1211 22.10 13.60 6.15
N ALA A 1212 22.59 14.68 6.79
CA ALA A 1212 24.00 15.06 6.73
C ALA A 1212 24.92 13.93 7.24
N LEU A 1213 24.62 13.40 8.43
CA LEU A 1213 25.42 12.34 9.07
C LEU A 1213 25.41 11.04 8.24
N ASN A 1214 24.26 10.67 7.68
CA ASN A 1214 24.15 9.52 6.75
C ASN A 1214 24.95 9.76 5.45
N THR A 1215 24.91 10.97 4.88
CA THR A 1215 25.67 11.33 3.67
C THR A 1215 27.19 11.25 3.92
N VAL A 1216 27.66 11.76 5.05
CA VAL A 1216 29.08 11.69 5.44
C VAL A 1216 29.52 10.25 5.70
N ALA A 1217 28.70 9.45 6.39
CA ALA A 1217 29.02 8.04 6.65
C ALA A 1217 29.05 7.16 5.39
N ALA A 1218 28.35 7.57 4.32
CA ALA A 1218 28.36 6.90 3.02
C ALA A 1218 29.50 7.39 2.10
N THR A 1219 30.16 8.49 2.43
CA THR A 1219 31.23 9.07 1.61
C THR A 1219 32.59 8.45 1.96
N PRO A 1220 33.32 7.88 0.98
CA PRO A 1220 34.66 7.34 1.20
C PRO A 1220 35.62 8.40 1.75
N LEU A 1221 36.47 8.02 2.73
CA LEU A 1221 37.48 8.93 3.31
C LEU A 1221 38.40 9.59 2.26
N SER A 1222 38.63 8.93 1.12
CA SER A 1222 39.42 9.43 0.00
C SER A 1222 38.82 10.66 -0.70
N ASN A 1223 37.53 10.93 -0.49
CA ASN A 1223 36.80 11.97 -1.19
C ASN A 1223 36.76 13.28 -0.37
N TYR A 1224 37.18 13.23 0.90
CA TYR A 1224 37.47 14.42 1.68
C TYR A 1224 38.86 14.92 1.34
N ASN A 1225 38.95 16.17 0.88
CA ASN A 1225 40.23 16.79 0.57
C ASN A 1225 41.10 16.80 1.83
N ALA A 1226 42.32 16.28 1.71
CA ALA A 1226 43.30 16.44 2.77
C ALA A 1226 43.58 17.94 2.96
N CYS A 1227 43.53 18.45 4.20
CA CYS A 1227 43.93 19.84 4.48
C CYS A 1227 45.42 20.01 4.11
N THR A 1228 45.69 20.61 2.96
CA THR A 1228 47.01 20.61 2.31
C THR A 1228 47.97 21.60 2.97
N THR A 1229 48.79 21.08 3.89
CA THR A 1229 49.87 21.84 4.54
C THR A 1229 51.02 22.13 3.56
N SER A 1230 50.88 23.15 2.72
CA SER A 1230 51.93 23.63 1.81
C SER A 1230 53.01 24.49 2.47
N THR A 1231 53.14 24.42 3.81
CA THR A 1231 54.17 25.07 4.62
C THR A 1231 54.60 24.14 5.75
N ASN A 1232 55.64 23.36 5.52
CA ASN A 1232 56.22 22.47 6.54
C ASN A 1232 57.17 23.24 7.49
N GLN A 1233 56.74 24.41 7.95
CA GLN A 1233 57.47 25.31 8.85
C GLN A 1233 56.49 26.17 9.66
N LEU A 1234 56.50 25.99 10.99
CA LEU A 1234 56.23 27.08 11.92
C LEU A 1234 56.94 26.78 13.25
N TYR A 1235 58.01 27.54 13.50
CA TYR A 1235 58.69 27.82 14.76
C TYR A 1235 58.37 26.91 15.97
N ILE A 1236 59.28 25.96 16.22
CA ILE A 1236 59.68 25.64 17.59
C ILE A 1236 60.92 26.51 17.88
N GLN A 1237 60.77 27.47 18.81
CA GLN A 1237 61.83 28.16 19.54
C GLN A 1237 61.41 28.21 21.01
#